data_AF-A0A7M2J9I6-F1
#
_entry.id   AF-A0A7M2J9I6-F1
#
_cell.length_a   1.000
_cell.length_b   1.000
_cell.length_c   1.000
_cell.angle_alpha   90.00
_cell.angle_beta   90.00
_cell.angle_gamma   90.00
#
_symmetry.space_group_name_H-M   'P 1'
#
loop_
_entity.id
_entity.type
_entity.pdbx_description
1 polymer ?
#
loop_
_entity_poly.entity_id
_entity_poly.type
_entity_poly.pdbx_seq_one_letter_code
_entity_poly.pdbx_strand_id
1 'polypeptide(L)'
;MFPRLIRLLANASVRLKLALGFGQVLILSLIIAATGWQALNAALFRSANLTVLGQLTAAAEAVRADRIVYRTLTDTASLDAMNTRIEQIGQHLSYLANHLLAPADLQRIQEAERLVIGFKTGLAELPPLIERREATHASLHQSSLQASDTLTQVASDLPDQNDQQALDAIENLRQAMARAEDRAQAPAWAADSLDAYAEGVGRTLDTLDVTHAAVTSLPVDSALLKTDVAAYRAQLIKLKEAQVATETVQDRLEHLLNQLLEQSEQVIEGQTFKRDKEADNTRRLMISVTLGALLLGSLAAWGIARQIAAPLRQVLITANCIAEGDLRHTAEVERRDELGQLQHSIGQMTRNLRHLISGIGDSARQIASAAGQLSAVTEQSRTGVNHQKVETDQVATAMNEMLATAQEVARHAEQASLAAIEADHQAHAGDKVVAQVIEQIGQLADEMALSSRAMLTLQQESSKIGSVLDVIKSVSQQTNLLALNAAIEAARAGNAGEGFAVVADEVRSLAQRTQASAEEIEGLILGLNNGTRQVADIMDSSRNLTDFSVGLSRDAGDALAAIARTVSVIQEMNPQIAAAAEEQSAVAEEINRSVLKVRDVTEQAAAASEETAAASVQLTRLSLDLQALVGKFKL
;
A
#
# COMPACT_ATOMS: atom_id res chain seq x y z
N MET A 1 -31.30 -27.49 -8.73
CA MET A 1 -29.94 -27.68 -9.31
C MET A 1 -29.18 -26.36 -9.54
N PHE A 2 -29.84 -25.27 -9.97
CA PHE A 2 -29.18 -23.98 -10.25
C PHE A 2 -28.30 -23.36 -9.15
N PRO A 3 -28.65 -23.32 -7.85
CA PRO A 3 -27.82 -22.64 -6.85
C PRO A 3 -26.49 -23.36 -6.57
N ARG A 4 -26.45 -24.70 -6.71
CA ARG A 4 -25.18 -25.47 -6.61
C ARG A 4 -24.28 -25.21 -7.81
N LEU A 5 -24.85 -25.16 -9.01
CA LEU A 5 -24.11 -24.86 -10.24
C LEU A 5 -23.54 -23.43 -10.21
N ILE A 6 -24.33 -22.46 -9.72
CA ILE A 6 -23.89 -21.07 -9.56
C ILE A 6 -22.77 -20.95 -8.54
N ARG A 7 -22.81 -21.68 -7.41
CA ARG A 7 -21.69 -21.69 -6.44
C ARG A 7 -20.44 -22.39 -6.97
N LEU A 8 -20.61 -23.50 -7.69
CA LEU A 8 -19.50 -24.20 -8.35
C LEU A 8 -18.83 -23.31 -9.40
N LEU A 9 -19.63 -22.67 -10.26
CA LEU A 9 -19.14 -21.70 -11.22
C LEU A 9 -18.53 -20.49 -10.53
N ALA A 10 -19.14 -19.94 -9.47
CA ALA A 10 -18.59 -18.79 -8.75
C ALA A 10 -17.19 -19.07 -8.20
N ASN A 11 -16.94 -20.30 -7.71
CA ASN A 11 -15.64 -20.74 -7.18
C ASN A 11 -14.69 -21.33 -8.25
N ALA A 12 -15.14 -21.47 -9.49
CA ALA A 12 -14.27 -21.86 -10.59
C ALA A 12 -13.33 -20.72 -10.97
N SER A 13 -12.13 -21.06 -11.43
CA SER A 13 -11.16 -20.07 -11.90
C SER A 13 -11.73 -19.21 -13.02
N VAL A 14 -11.30 -17.95 -13.08
CA VAL A 14 -11.64 -17.05 -14.21
C VAL A 14 -11.25 -17.70 -15.55
N ARG A 15 -10.12 -18.42 -15.57
CA ARG A 15 -9.68 -19.22 -16.73
C ARG A 15 -10.70 -20.27 -17.15
N LEU A 16 -11.27 -21.04 -16.21
CA LEU A 16 -12.26 -22.06 -16.53
C LEU A 16 -13.58 -21.43 -17.04
N LYS A 17 -14.01 -20.31 -16.46
CA LYS A 17 -15.20 -19.55 -16.90
C LYS A 17 -15.06 -19.08 -18.34
N LEU A 18 -13.92 -18.49 -18.69
CA LEU A 18 -13.63 -18.04 -20.05
C LEU A 18 -13.50 -19.23 -21.01
N ALA A 19 -12.82 -20.31 -20.61
CA ALA A 19 -12.68 -21.52 -21.43
C ALA A 19 -14.04 -22.16 -21.76
N LEU A 20 -14.96 -22.23 -20.78
CA LEU A 20 -16.33 -22.72 -20.99
C LEU A 20 -17.12 -21.81 -21.94
N GLY A 21 -17.01 -20.48 -21.77
CA GLY A 21 -17.66 -19.50 -22.65
C GLY A 21 -17.18 -19.60 -24.10
N PHE A 22 -15.86 -19.55 -24.33
CA PHE A 22 -15.29 -19.67 -25.67
C PHE A 22 -15.52 -21.06 -26.28
N GLY A 23 -15.43 -22.13 -25.47
CA GLY A 23 -15.73 -23.49 -25.90
C GLY A 23 -17.16 -23.64 -26.39
N GLN A 24 -18.13 -23.03 -25.70
CA GLN A 24 -19.53 -23.01 -26.14
C GLN A 24 -19.69 -22.30 -27.48
N VAL A 25 -19.05 -21.14 -27.69
CA VAL A 25 -19.13 -20.41 -28.97
C VAL A 25 -18.53 -21.23 -30.11
N LEU A 26 -17.40 -21.92 -29.88
CA LEU A 26 -16.78 -22.78 -30.89
C LEU A 26 -17.67 -23.96 -31.27
N ILE A 27 -18.31 -24.63 -30.29
CA ILE A 27 -19.25 -25.72 -30.54
C ILE A 27 -20.46 -25.24 -31.35
N LEU A 28 -21.05 -24.10 -30.98
CA LEU A 28 -22.18 -23.52 -31.71
C LEU A 28 -21.79 -23.15 -33.15
N SER A 29 -20.59 -22.61 -33.35
CA SER A 29 -20.06 -22.29 -34.68
C SER A 29 -19.85 -23.54 -35.53
N LEU A 30 -19.35 -24.63 -34.93
CA LEU A 30 -19.18 -25.92 -35.61
C LEU A 30 -20.54 -26.50 -36.05
N ILE A 31 -21.56 -26.40 -35.20
CA ILE A 31 -22.93 -26.87 -35.52
C ILE A 31 -23.52 -26.07 -36.69
N ILE A 32 -23.36 -24.74 -36.70
CA ILE A 32 -23.81 -23.87 -37.81
C ILE A 32 -23.07 -24.24 -39.11
N ALA A 33 -21.75 -24.44 -39.04
CA ALA A 33 -20.96 -24.80 -40.21
C ALA A 33 -21.35 -26.17 -40.77
N ALA A 34 -21.54 -27.18 -39.92
CA ALA A 34 -21.93 -28.53 -40.32
C ALA A 34 -23.33 -28.57 -40.95
N THR A 35 -24.30 -27.84 -40.36
CA THR A 35 -25.66 -27.74 -40.91
C THR A 35 -25.69 -26.99 -42.25
N GLY A 36 -24.92 -25.91 -42.39
CA GLY A 36 -24.75 -25.20 -43.66
C GLY A 36 -24.09 -26.05 -44.75
N TRP A 37 -23.10 -26.87 -44.40
CA TRP A 37 -22.43 -27.78 -45.34
C TRP A 37 -23.38 -28.86 -45.88
N GLN A 38 -24.17 -29.48 -44.99
CA GLN A 38 -25.13 -30.51 -45.38
C GLN A 38 -26.23 -29.97 -46.30
N ALA A 39 -26.74 -28.77 -45.98
CA ALA A 39 -27.70 -28.03 -46.78
C ALA A 39 -27.21 -27.77 -48.22
N LEU A 40 -25.97 -27.31 -48.37
CA LEU A 40 -25.37 -27.01 -49.67
C LEU A 40 -25.24 -28.26 -50.53
N ASN A 41 -24.79 -29.38 -49.94
CA ASN A 41 -24.66 -30.65 -50.67
C ASN A 41 -26.01 -31.19 -51.17
N ALA A 42 -27.09 -31.08 -50.39
CA ALA A 42 -28.42 -31.49 -50.81
C ALA A 42 -28.94 -30.66 -52.00
N ALA A 43 -28.68 -29.35 -51.99
CA ALA A 43 -29.06 -28.45 -53.07
C ALA A 43 -28.30 -28.74 -54.37
N LEU A 44 -26.99 -28.96 -54.29
CA LEU A 44 -26.14 -29.31 -55.45
C LEU A 44 -26.58 -30.63 -56.10
N PHE A 45 -26.92 -31.64 -55.30
CA PHE A 45 -27.37 -32.94 -55.80
C PHE A 45 -28.66 -32.84 -56.63
N ARG A 46 -29.68 -32.11 -56.15
CA ARG A 46 -30.94 -31.93 -56.89
C ARG A 46 -30.79 -31.10 -58.16
N SER A 47 -29.90 -30.11 -58.13
CA SER A 47 -29.63 -29.28 -59.31
C SER A 47 -29.06 -30.10 -60.47
N ALA A 48 -28.19 -31.07 -60.20
CA ALA A 48 -27.62 -31.95 -61.22
C ALA A 48 -28.69 -32.80 -61.92
N ASN A 49 -29.62 -33.38 -61.16
CA ASN A 49 -30.71 -34.20 -61.72
C ASN A 49 -31.68 -33.39 -62.59
N LEU A 50 -32.01 -32.16 -62.18
CA LEU A 50 -32.84 -31.25 -62.99
C LEU A 50 -32.17 -30.87 -64.33
N THR A 51 -30.85 -30.68 -64.33
CA THR A 51 -30.10 -30.43 -65.57
C THR A 51 -30.19 -31.61 -66.53
N VAL A 52 -30.04 -32.84 -66.04
CA VAL A 52 -30.14 -34.05 -66.88
C VAL A 52 -31.56 -34.25 -67.42
N LEU A 53 -32.59 -33.99 -66.61
CA LEU A 53 -33.98 -33.99 -67.08
C LEU A 53 -34.21 -32.98 -68.20
N GLY A 54 -33.68 -31.76 -68.08
CA GLY A 54 -33.77 -30.76 -69.15
C GLY A 54 -33.06 -31.17 -70.45
N GLN A 55 -31.89 -31.82 -70.35
CA GLN A 55 -31.19 -32.38 -71.51
C GLN A 55 -31.98 -33.49 -72.19
N LEU A 56 -32.66 -34.35 -71.41
CA LEU A 56 -33.55 -35.38 -71.91
C LEU A 56 -34.71 -34.78 -72.70
N THR A 57 -35.43 -33.80 -72.13
CA THR A 57 -36.53 -33.11 -72.82
C THR A 57 -36.06 -32.48 -74.13
N ALA A 58 -34.91 -31.82 -74.13
CA ALA A 58 -34.32 -31.23 -75.34
C ALA A 58 -33.97 -32.29 -76.41
N ALA A 59 -33.44 -33.43 -76.01
CA ALA A 59 -33.15 -34.54 -76.92
C ALA A 59 -34.45 -35.14 -77.50
N ALA A 60 -35.51 -35.27 -76.71
CA ALA A 60 -36.81 -35.76 -77.15
C ALA A 60 -37.48 -34.81 -78.16
N GLU A 61 -37.45 -33.50 -77.92
CA GLU A 61 -37.93 -32.51 -78.91
C GLU A 61 -37.11 -32.54 -80.21
N ALA A 62 -35.79 -32.77 -80.12
CA ALA A 62 -34.96 -32.93 -81.31
C ALA A 62 -35.29 -34.23 -82.09
N VAL A 63 -35.62 -35.34 -81.42
CA VAL A 63 -36.16 -36.55 -82.08
C VAL A 63 -37.48 -36.24 -82.79
N ARG A 64 -38.35 -35.42 -82.21
CA ARG A 64 -39.60 -34.98 -82.88
C ARG A 64 -39.29 -34.26 -84.19
N ALA A 65 -38.34 -33.32 -84.16
CA ALA A 65 -37.92 -32.57 -85.33
C ALA A 65 -37.35 -33.51 -86.42
N ASP A 66 -36.44 -34.41 -86.06
CA ASP A 66 -35.83 -35.37 -87.00
C ASP A 66 -36.87 -36.35 -87.59
N ARG A 67 -37.90 -36.75 -86.82
CA ARG A 67 -39.03 -37.57 -87.31
C ARG A 67 -39.84 -36.85 -88.38
N ILE A 68 -40.16 -35.57 -88.15
CA ILE A 68 -40.93 -34.76 -89.12
C ILE A 68 -40.14 -34.63 -90.43
N VAL A 69 -38.82 -34.39 -90.35
CA VAL A 69 -37.95 -34.36 -91.53
C VAL A 69 -37.95 -35.73 -92.23
N TYR A 70 -37.74 -36.83 -91.49
CA TYR A 70 -37.72 -38.17 -92.07
C TYR A 70 -39.04 -38.57 -92.74
N ARG A 71 -40.20 -38.18 -92.17
CA ARG A 71 -41.53 -38.41 -92.75
C ARG A 71 -41.67 -37.79 -94.15
N THR A 72 -40.94 -36.70 -94.43
CA THR A 72 -41.01 -35.97 -95.71
C THR A 72 -39.90 -36.36 -96.69
N LEU A 73 -38.64 -36.43 -96.23
CA LEU A 73 -37.48 -36.64 -97.10
C LEU A 73 -37.07 -38.10 -97.24
N THR A 74 -37.44 -38.95 -96.29
CA THR A 74 -37.06 -40.37 -96.28
C THR A 74 -35.54 -40.58 -96.32
N ASP A 75 -34.76 -39.64 -95.78
CA ASP A 75 -33.30 -39.63 -95.84
C ASP A 75 -32.67 -40.43 -94.68
N THR A 76 -31.51 -41.03 -94.93
CA THR A 76 -30.81 -41.84 -93.90
C THR A 76 -30.23 -40.99 -92.77
N ALA A 77 -29.93 -39.70 -93.00
CA ALA A 77 -29.33 -38.84 -91.98
C ALA A 77 -30.32 -38.53 -90.85
N SER A 78 -31.58 -38.26 -91.17
CA SER A 78 -32.66 -38.08 -90.19
C SER A 78 -32.92 -39.38 -89.40
N LEU A 79 -32.85 -40.54 -90.06
CA LEU A 79 -32.97 -41.85 -89.38
C LEU A 79 -31.83 -42.10 -88.39
N ASP A 80 -30.58 -41.83 -88.79
CA ASP A 80 -29.40 -41.98 -87.93
C ASP A 80 -29.41 -40.98 -86.77
N ALA A 81 -29.89 -39.75 -87.01
CA ALA A 81 -30.06 -38.73 -85.98
C ALA A 81 -31.10 -39.15 -84.94
N MET A 82 -32.26 -39.67 -85.36
CA MET A 82 -33.27 -40.23 -84.46
C MET A 82 -32.70 -41.38 -83.62
N ASN A 83 -31.99 -42.33 -84.24
CA ASN A 83 -31.35 -43.46 -83.54
C ASN A 83 -30.32 -42.98 -82.50
N THR A 84 -29.50 -41.98 -82.84
CA THR A 84 -28.48 -41.44 -81.94
C THR A 84 -29.13 -40.73 -80.75
N ARG A 85 -30.13 -39.89 -81.00
CA ARG A 85 -30.78 -39.12 -79.94
C ARG A 85 -31.65 -39.98 -79.03
N ILE A 86 -32.32 -41.01 -79.56
CA ILE A 86 -33.09 -41.94 -78.72
C ILE A 86 -32.17 -42.78 -77.83
N GLU A 87 -30.93 -43.07 -78.27
CA GLU A 87 -29.90 -43.67 -77.43
C GLU A 87 -29.43 -42.72 -76.32
N GLN A 88 -29.21 -41.43 -76.64
CA GLN A 88 -28.87 -40.40 -75.65
C GLN A 88 -29.96 -40.25 -74.59
N ILE A 89 -31.24 -40.25 -74.98
CA ILE A 89 -32.38 -40.24 -74.05
C ILE A 89 -32.31 -41.47 -73.13
N GLY A 90 -32.01 -42.66 -73.66
CA GLY A 90 -31.82 -43.87 -72.86
C GLY A 90 -30.68 -43.75 -71.83
N GLN A 91 -29.56 -43.13 -72.22
CA GLN A 91 -28.44 -42.88 -71.30
C GLN A 91 -28.82 -41.90 -70.19
N HIS A 92 -29.55 -40.82 -70.51
CA HIS A 92 -30.06 -39.88 -69.51
C HIS A 92 -31.05 -40.54 -68.54
N LEU A 93 -31.95 -41.39 -69.04
CA LEU A 93 -32.86 -42.16 -68.19
C LEU A 93 -32.11 -43.12 -67.26
N SER A 94 -31.10 -43.82 -67.75
CA SER A 94 -30.27 -44.71 -66.92
C SER A 94 -29.49 -43.95 -65.83
N TYR A 95 -28.98 -42.76 -66.14
CA TYR A 95 -28.38 -41.88 -65.13
C TYR A 95 -29.42 -41.51 -64.06
N LEU A 96 -30.61 -41.06 -64.48
CA LEU A 96 -31.67 -40.65 -63.57
C LEU A 96 -32.19 -41.82 -62.72
N ALA A 97 -32.29 -43.03 -63.26
CA ALA A 97 -32.67 -44.23 -62.53
C ALA A 97 -31.72 -44.55 -61.37
N ASN A 98 -30.43 -44.27 -61.54
CA ASN A 98 -29.42 -44.50 -60.50
C ASN A 98 -29.30 -43.36 -59.47
N HIS A 99 -29.79 -42.15 -59.79
CA HIS A 99 -29.63 -40.96 -58.95
C HIS A 99 -30.94 -40.44 -58.32
N LEU A 100 -32.10 -40.90 -58.80
CA LEU A 100 -33.40 -40.59 -58.19
C LEU A 100 -33.80 -41.71 -57.22
N LEU A 101 -33.99 -41.35 -55.96
CA LEU A 101 -34.30 -42.30 -54.88
C LEU A 101 -35.81 -42.42 -54.58
N ALA A 102 -36.61 -41.48 -55.08
CA ALA A 102 -38.04 -41.46 -54.74
C ALA A 102 -38.79 -42.52 -55.56
N PRO A 103 -39.61 -43.38 -54.92
CA PRO A 103 -40.31 -44.46 -55.61
C PRO A 103 -41.17 -43.98 -56.80
N ALA A 104 -41.86 -42.85 -56.63
CA ALA A 104 -42.68 -42.26 -57.69
C ALA A 104 -41.84 -41.77 -58.89
N ASP A 105 -40.65 -41.22 -58.64
CA ASP A 105 -39.78 -40.73 -59.71
C ASP A 105 -39.16 -41.91 -60.45
N LEU A 106 -38.75 -42.96 -59.73
CA LEU A 106 -38.24 -44.20 -60.30
C LEU A 106 -39.27 -44.91 -61.19
N GLN A 107 -40.53 -44.97 -60.76
CA GLN A 107 -41.62 -45.54 -61.57
C GLN A 107 -41.79 -44.80 -62.90
N ARG A 108 -41.70 -43.47 -62.88
CA ARG A 108 -41.82 -42.63 -64.09
C ARG A 108 -40.64 -42.79 -65.02
N ILE A 109 -39.42 -42.88 -64.48
CA ILE A 109 -38.21 -43.16 -65.27
C ILE A 109 -38.30 -44.55 -65.91
N GLN A 110 -38.76 -45.57 -65.19
CA GLN A 110 -38.96 -46.91 -65.75
C GLN A 110 -40.01 -46.93 -66.86
N GLU A 111 -41.09 -46.16 -66.71
CA GLU A 111 -42.09 -46.03 -67.78
C GLU A 111 -41.51 -45.29 -68.99
N ALA A 112 -40.73 -44.22 -68.78
CA ALA A 112 -40.00 -43.54 -69.84
C ALA A 112 -39.00 -44.46 -70.56
N GLU A 113 -38.31 -45.35 -69.85
CA GLU A 113 -37.42 -46.36 -70.45
C GLU A 113 -38.19 -47.34 -71.34
N ARG A 114 -39.40 -47.76 -70.93
CA ARG A 114 -40.29 -48.60 -71.75
C ARG A 114 -40.75 -47.86 -73.01
N LEU A 115 -41.08 -46.57 -72.90
CA LEU A 115 -41.46 -45.74 -74.05
C LEU A 115 -40.30 -45.60 -75.05
N VAL A 116 -39.07 -45.41 -74.57
CA VAL A 116 -37.86 -45.38 -75.39
C VAL A 116 -37.63 -46.72 -76.11
N ILE A 117 -37.84 -47.85 -75.43
CA ILE A 117 -37.77 -49.18 -76.04
C ILE A 117 -38.84 -49.32 -77.14
N GLY A 118 -40.09 -48.94 -76.85
CA GLY A 118 -41.18 -48.94 -77.83
C GLY A 118 -40.90 -48.05 -79.03
N PHE A 119 -40.29 -46.88 -78.82
CA PHE A 119 -39.89 -45.97 -79.89
C PHE A 119 -38.82 -46.61 -80.77
N LYS A 120 -37.79 -47.23 -80.18
CA LYS A 120 -36.74 -47.96 -80.92
C LYS A 120 -37.34 -49.10 -81.77
N THR A 121 -38.29 -49.85 -81.22
CA THR A 121 -38.99 -50.91 -81.97
C THR A 121 -39.78 -50.33 -83.15
N GLY A 122 -40.57 -49.27 -82.93
CA GLY A 122 -41.32 -48.63 -84.02
C GLY A 122 -40.42 -47.99 -85.08
N LEU A 123 -39.28 -47.44 -84.69
CA LEU A 123 -38.30 -46.86 -85.60
C LEU A 123 -37.67 -47.93 -86.51
N ALA A 124 -37.45 -49.15 -86.00
CA ALA A 124 -36.95 -50.27 -86.78
C ALA A 124 -37.98 -50.83 -87.79
N GLU A 125 -39.28 -50.69 -87.51
CA GLU A 125 -40.37 -51.12 -88.41
C GLU A 125 -40.58 -50.15 -89.59
N LEU A 126 -40.11 -48.92 -89.49
CA LEU A 126 -40.46 -47.85 -90.42
C LEU A 126 -39.75 -47.95 -91.79
N PRO A 127 -38.43 -48.23 -91.89
CA PRO A 127 -37.74 -48.39 -93.18
C PRO A 127 -38.36 -49.45 -94.12
N PRO A 128 -38.69 -50.68 -93.69
CA PRO A 128 -39.27 -51.68 -94.59
C PRO A 128 -40.70 -51.32 -95.04
N LEU A 129 -41.47 -50.57 -94.25
CA LEU A 129 -42.80 -50.09 -94.65
C LEU A 129 -42.71 -49.02 -95.73
N ILE A 130 -41.77 -48.10 -95.58
CA ILE A 130 -41.45 -47.09 -96.58
C ILE A 130 -40.96 -47.75 -97.87
N GLU A 131 -40.03 -48.70 -97.80
CA GLU A 131 -39.54 -49.43 -98.98
C GLU A 131 -40.67 -50.15 -99.71
N ARG A 132 -41.60 -50.77 -98.97
CA ARG A 132 -42.81 -51.40 -99.53
C ARG A 132 -43.75 -50.39 -100.20
N ARG A 133 -43.93 -49.20 -99.61
CA ARG A 133 -44.72 -48.11 -100.21
C ARG A 133 -44.10 -47.66 -101.54
N GLU A 134 -42.80 -47.38 -101.56
CA GLU A 134 -42.07 -46.95 -102.77
C GLU A 134 -42.10 -48.02 -103.88
N ALA A 135 -41.94 -49.31 -103.53
CA ALA A 135 -42.07 -50.40 -104.49
C ALA A 135 -43.50 -50.51 -105.08
N THR A 136 -44.52 -50.16 -104.29
CA THR A 136 -45.91 -50.13 -104.74
C THR A 136 -46.18 -48.93 -105.64
N HIS A 137 -45.56 -47.77 -105.41
CA HIS A 137 -45.61 -46.63 -106.35
C HIS A 137 -45.09 -47.03 -107.74
N ALA A 138 -43.93 -47.70 -107.81
CA ALA A 138 -43.37 -48.17 -109.08
C ALA A 138 -44.31 -49.17 -109.80
N SER A 139 -44.88 -50.11 -109.05
CA SER A 139 -45.82 -51.11 -109.58
C SER A 139 -47.15 -50.49 -110.04
N LEU A 140 -47.65 -49.48 -109.30
CA LEU A 140 -48.86 -48.73 -109.65
C LEU A 140 -48.69 -47.97 -110.96
N HIS A 141 -47.55 -47.28 -111.13
CA HIS A 141 -47.25 -46.55 -112.36
C HIS A 141 -47.25 -47.49 -113.57
N GLN A 142 -46.63 -48.67 -113.46
CA GLN A 142 -46.64 -49.67 -114.53
C GLN A 142 -48.07 -50.15 -114.87
N SER A 143 -48.90 -50.48 -113.86
CA SER A 143 -50.28 -50.90 -114.08
C SER A 143 -51.18 -49.77 -114.60
N SER A 144 -50.90 -48.51 -114.23
CA SER A 144 -51.61 -47.33 -114.73
C SER A 144 -51.38 -47.12 -116.23
N LEU A 145 -50.13 -47.26 -116.69
CA LEU A 145 -49.77 -47.21 -118.10
C LEU A 145 -50.45 -48.33 -118.89
N GLN A 146 -50.38 -49.58 -118.40
CA GLN A 146 -51.02 -50.73 -119.06
C GLN A 146 -52.54 -50.56 -119.20
N ALA A 147 -53.22 -50.14 -118.12
CA ALA A 147 -54.66 -49.89 -118.14
C ALA A 147 -55.04 -48.70 -119.04
N SER A 148 -54.19 -47.67 -119.13
CA SER A 148 -54.40 -46.52 -120.01
C SER A 148 -54.19 -46.87 -121.49
N ASP A 149 -53.19 -47.69 -121.80
CA ASP A 149 -52.91 -48.19 -123.15
C ASP A 149 -54.07 -49.07 -123.65
N THR A 150 -54.56 -49.99 -122.81
CA THR A 150 -55.71 -50.84 -123.15
C THR A 150 -57.01 -50.06 -123.26
N LEU A 151 -57.21 -49.02 -122.44
CA LEU A 151 -58.35 -48.10 -122.59
C LEU A 151 -58.30 -47.33 -123.91
N THR A 152 -57.10 -46.92 -124.34
CA THR A 152 -56.88 -46.27 -125.64
C THR A 152 -57.15 -47.23 -126.81
N GLN A 153 -56.79 -48.50 -126.64
CA GLN A 153 -57.12 -49.55 -127.62
C GLN A 153 -58.64 -49.78 -127.71
N VAL A 154 -59.35 -49.88 -126.59
CA VAL A 154 -60.82 -50.00 -126.56
C VAL A 154 -61.49 -48.79 -127.24
N ALA A 155 -60.94 -47.58 -127.07
CA ALA A 155 -61.42 -46.39 -127.77
C ALA A 155 -61.23 -46.47 -129.29
N SER A 156 -60.15 -47.12 -129.74
CA SER A 156 -59.83 -47.29 -131.17
C SER A 156 -60.71 -48.36 -131.84
N ASP A 157 -61.10 -49.40 -131.09
CA ASP A 157 -61.88 -50.57 -131.55
C ASP A 157 -63.40 -50.34 -131.51
N LEU A 158 -63.86 -49.12 -131.21
CA LEU A 158 -65.28 -48.76 -131.24
C LEU A 158 -65.89 -48.90 -132.65
N PRO A 159 -67.07 -49.55 -132.81
CA PRO A 159 -67.72 -49.70 -134.11
C PRO A 159 -68.10 -48.36 -134.76
N ASP A 160 -68.41 -47.35 -133.93
CA ASP A 160 -68.70 -45.98 -134.35
C ASP A 160 -67.77 -45.01 -133.62
N GLN A 161 -66.83 -44.42 -134.37
CA GLN A 161 -65.89 -43.44 -133.84
C GLN A 161 -66.53 -42.06 -133.54
N ASN A 162 -67.80 -41.85 -133.91
CA ASN A 162 -68.57 -40.67 -133.57
C ASN A 162 -69.59 -40.90 -132.44
N ASP A 163 -69.58 -42.08 -131.77
CA ASP A 163 -70.44 -42.33 -130.61
C ASP A 163 -69.96 -41.52 -129.40
N GLN A 164 -70.57 -40.35 -129.23
CA GLN A 164 -70.24 -39.42 -128.17
C GLN A 164 -70.50 -40.01 -126.77
N GLN A 165 -71.49 -40.89 -126.62
CA GLN A 165 -71.79 -41.53 -125.35
C GLN A 165 -70.71 -42.57 -124.97
N ALA A 166 -70.20 -43.31 -125.95
CA ALA A 166 -69.09 -44.25 -125.75
C ALA A 166 -67.77 -43.52 -125.44
N LEU A 167 -67.46 -42.43 -126.16
CA LEU A 167 -66.28 -41.60 -125.91
C LEU A 167 -66.32 -40.94 -124.53
N ASP A 168 -67.48 -40.42 -124.10
CA ASP A 168 -67.66 -39.86 -122.76
C ASP A 168 -67.45 -40.92 -121.67
N ALA A 169 -67.91 -42.17 -121.87
CA ALA A 169 -67.69 -43.26 -120.92
C ALA A 169 -66.20 -43.59 -120.74
N ILE A 170 -65.45 -43.61 -121.85
CA ILE A 170 -64.00 -43.85 -121.86
C ILE A 170 -63.24 -42.71 -121.18
N GLU A 171 -63.59 -41.46 -121.51
CA GLU A 171 -62.96 -40.28 -120.90
C GLU A 171 -63.27 -40.20 -119.39
N ASN A 172 -64.48 -40.56 -118.98
CA ASN A 172 -64.85 -40.65 -117.57
C ASN A 172 -64.03 -41.71 -116.82
N LEU A 173 -63.78 -42.88 -117.42
CA LEU A 173 -62.90 -43.89 -116.84
C LEU A 173 -61.44 -43.40 -116.74
N ARG A 174 -60.94 -42.72 -117.77
CA ARG A 174 -59.59 -42.12 -117.77
C ARG A 174 -59.44 -41.09 -116.64
N GLN A 175 -60.44 -40.24 -116.45
CA GLN A 175 -60.47 -39.27 -115.34
C GLN A 175 -60.60 -39.95 -113.98
N ALA A 176 -61.40 -41.01 -113.87
CA ALA A 176 -61.54 -41.78 -112.64
C ALA A 176 -60.22 -42.46 -112.24
N MET A 177 -59.48 -43.03 -113.20
CA MET A 177 -58.13 -43.55 -113.00
C MET A 177 -57.19 -42.44 -112.50
N ALA A 178 -57.11 -41.31 -113.20
CA ALA A 178 -56.22 -40.21 -112.79
C ALA A 178 -56.53 -39.68 -111.37
N ARG A 179 -57.82 -39.54 -111.02
CA ARG A 179 -58.24 -39.11 -109.67
C ARG A 179 -57.95 -40.14 -108.59
N ALA A 180 -58.13 -41.44 -108.90
CA ALA A 180 -57.82 -42.51 -107.98
C ALA A 180 -56.31 -42.62 -107.73
N GLU A 181 -55.49 -42.42 -108.77
CA GLU A 181 -54.03 -42.34 -108.64
C GLU A 181 -53.59 -41.16 -107.79
N ASP A 182 -54.04 -39.95 -108.13
CA ASP A 182 -53.68 -38.72 -107.41
C ASP A 182 -54.07 -38.81 -105.93
N ARG A 183 -55.27 -39.34 -105.63
CA ARG A 183 -55.72 -39.52 -104.25
C ARG A 183 -54.92 -40.59 -103.50
N ALA A 184 -54.52 -41.69 -104.16
CA ALA A 184 -53.71 -42.74 -103.55
C ALA A 184 -52.22 -42.37 -103.42
N GLN A 185 -51.72 -41.44 -104.22
CA GLN A 185 -50.35 -40.94 -104.14
C GLN A 185 -50.20 -39.75 -103.18
N ALA A 186 -51.27 -38.99 -102.93
CA ALA A 186 -51.28 -37.93 -101.92
C ALA A 186 -50.81 -38.46 -100.57
N PRO A 187 -49.91 -37.78 -99.85
CA PRO A 187 -49.43 -38.26 -98.56
C PRO A 187 -50.59 -38.43 -97.57
N ALA A 188 -50.75 -39.64 -97.00
CA ALA A 188 -51.83 -39.93 -96.07
C ALA A 188 -51.88 -38.97 -94.85
N TRP A 189 -50.74 -38.44 -94.43
CA TRP A 189 -50.64 -37.47 -93.33
C TRP A 189 -51.20 -36.07 -93.64
N ALA A 190 -51.44 -35.75 -94.91
CA ALA A 190 -52.04 -34.48 -95.31
C ALA A 190 -53.57 -34.50 -95.21
N ALA A 191 -54.19 -35.66 -94.95
CA ALA A 191 -55.62 -35.78 -94.67
C ALA A 191 -55.94 -35.47 -93.20
N ASP A 192 -57.20 -35.11 -92.92
CA ASP A 192 -57.66 -34.82 -91.54
C ASP A 192 -57.48 -36.01 -90.58
N SER A 193 -57.50 -37.24 -91.11
CA SER A 193 -57.18 -38.48 -90.40
C SER A 193 -56.78 -39.59 -91.36
N LEU A 194 -56.13 -40.63 -90.83
CA LEU A 194 -55.85 -41.87 -91.55
C LEU A 194 -57.12 -42.51 -92.14
N ASP A 195 -58.23 -42.47 -91.39
CA ASP A 195 -59.54 -42.96 -91.85
C ASP A 195 -60.07 -42.10 -93.00
N ALA A 196 -59.95 -40.77 -92.93
CA ALA A 196 -60.38 -39.86 -93.99
C ALA A 196 -59.54 -40.04 -95.28
N TYR A 197 -58.25 -40.35 -95.14
CA TYR A 197 -57.42 -40.77 -96.28
C TYR A 197 -57.94 -42.08 -96.89
N ALA A 198 -58.08 -43.13 -96.08
CA ALA A 198 -58.50 -44.45 -96.53
C ALA A 198 -59.90 -44.45 -97.17
N GLU A 199 -60.87 -43.75 -96.57
CA GLU A 199 -62.20 -43.53 -97.15
C GLU A 199 -62.13 -42.72 -98.45
N GLY A 200 -61.29 -41.68 -98.50
CA GLY A 200 -61.11 -40.87 -99.70
C GLY A 200 -60.62 -41.70 -100.89
N VAL A 201 -59.63 -42.58 -100.69
CA VAL A 201 -59.18 -43.52 -101.71
C VAL A 201 -60.29 -44.54 -102.04
N GLY A 202 -61.03 -45.01 -101.04
CA GLY A 202 -62.19 -45.89 -101.21
C GLY A 202 -63.24 -45.31 -102.16
N ARG A 203 -63.63 -44.05 -101.98
CA ARG A 203 -64.60 -43.37 -102.86
C ARG A 203 -64.11 -43.24 -104.31
N THR A 204 -62.81 -43.01 -104.50
CA THR A 204 -62.24 -42.98 -105.85
C THR A 204 -62.19 -44.37 -106.50
N LEU A 205 -61.96 -45.43 -105.72
CA LEU A 205 -62.05 -46.82 -106.19
C LEU A 205 -63.49 -47.20 -106.56
N ASP A 206 -64.49 -46.77 -105.78
CA ASP A 206 -65.90 -47.00 -106.11
C ASP A 206 -66.29 -46.27 -107.40
N THR A 207 -65.80 -45.05 -107.61
CA THR A 207 -66.00 -44.28 -108.85
C THR A 207 -65.32 -44.96 -110.05
N LEU A 208 -64.12 -45.51 -109.84
CA LEU A 208 -63.41 -46.31 -110.83
C LEU A 208 -64.23 -47.55 -111.22
N ASP A 209 -64.82 -48.26 -110.26
CA ASP A 209 -65.64 -49.45 -110.52
C ASP A 209 -66.91 -49.10 -111.33
N VAL A 210 -67.58 -47.98 -111.03
CA VAL A 210 -68.78 -47.52 -111.75
C VAL A 210 -68.45 -47.11 -113.19
N THR A 211 -67.39 -46.33 -113.40
CA THR A 211 -66.97 -45.88 -114.74
C THR A 211 -66.43 -47.03 -115.59
N HIS A 212 -65.72 -47.98 -114.96
CA HIS A 212 -65.27 -49.19 -115.62
C HIS A 212 -66.43 -50.07 -116.08
N ALA A 213 -67.46 -50.24 -115.25
CA ALA A 213 -68.67 -50.97 -115.63
C ALA A 213 -69.36 -50.36 -116.87
N ALA A 214 -69.43 -49.03 -116.95
CA ALA A 214 -69.98 -48.33 -118.11
C ALA A 214 -69.20 -48.65 -119.40
N VAL A 215 -67.86 -48.64 -119.36
CA VAL A 215 -67.03 -48.97 -120.53
C VAL A 215 -67.17 -50.45 -120.92
N THR A 216 -67.26 -51.37 -119.95
CA THR A 216 -67.46 -52.82 -120.25
C THR A 216 -68.83 -53.16 -120.83
N SER A 217 -69.81 -52.24 -120.75
CA SER A 217 -71.14 -52.43 -121.34
C SER A 217 -71.21 -52.04 -122.83
N LEU A 218 -70.16 -51.40 -123.35
CA LEU A 218 -70.02 -51.06 -124.76
C LEU A 218 -69.88 -52.35 -125.61
N PRO A 219 -70.35 -52.37 -126.86
CA PRO A 219 -70.31 -53.55 -127.73
C PRO A 219 -68.89 -53.78 -128.33
N VAL A 220 -67.87 -53.83 -127.48
CA VAL A 220 -66.43 -54.02 -127.82
C VAL A 220 -65.84 -55.10 -126.92
N ASP A 221 -64.84 -55.84 -127.40
CA ASP A 221 -64.08 -56.77 -126.55
C ASP A 221 -63.30 -55.99 -125.48
N SER A 222 -63.76 -56.09 -124.24
CA SER A 222 -63.17 -55.42 -123.07
C SER A 222 -62.47 -56.39 -122.11
N ALA A 223 -62.19 -57.64 -122.54
CA ALA A 223 -61.61 -58.66 -121.66
C ALA A 223 -60.22 -58.26 -121.11
N LEU A 224 -59.38 -57.64 -121.94
CA LEU A 224 -58.05 -57.17 -121.53
C LEU A 224 -58.13 -55.96 -120.60
N LEU A 225 -58.97 -54.97 -120.93
CA LEU A 225 -59.24 -53.80 -120.07
C LEU A 225 -59.74 -54.22 -118.68
N LYS A 226 -60.63 -55.21 -118.61
CA LYS A 226 -61.12 -55.76 -117.34
C LYS A 226 -60.00 -56.31 -116.46
N THR A 227 -59.00 -56.93 -117.08
CA THR A 227 -57.85 -57.51 -116.37
C THR A 227 -56.90 -56.41 -115.89
N ASP A 228 -56.58 -55.45 -116.76
CA ASP A 228 -55.62 -54.39 -116.47
C ASP A 228 -56.17 -53.36 -115.48
N VAL A 229 -57.44 -52.98 -115.58
CA VAL A 229 -58.11 -52.12 -114.58
C VAL A 229 -58.23 -52.83 -113.23
N ALA A 230 -58.48 -54.15 -113.21
CA ALA A 230 -58.46 -54.92 -111.96
C ALA A 230 -57.07 -54.99 -111.32
N ALA A 231 -56.01 -55.15 -112.13
CA ALA A 231 -54.62 -55.11 -111.65
C ALA A 231 -54.24 -53.72 -111.11
N TYR A 232 -54.59 -52.66 -111.84
CA TYR A 232 -54.42 -51.27 -111.40
C TYR A 232 -55.15 -50.97 -110.09
N ARG A 233 -56.43 -51.38 -109.99
CA ARG A 233 -57.23 -51.29 -108.76
C ARG A 233 -56.55 -52.02 -107.59
N ALA A 234 -56.01 -53.22 -107.82
CA ALA A 234 -55.29 -53.95 -106.80
C ALA A 234 -54.01 -53.23 -106.33
N GLN A 235 -53.29 -52.55 -107.23
CA GLN A 235 -52.14 -51.72 -106.86
C GLN A 235 -52.54 -50.47 -106.07
N LEU A 236 -53.65 -49.82 -106.42
CA LEU A 236 -54.19 -48.70 -105.64
C LEU A 236 -54.55 -49.12 -104.21
N ILE A 237 -55.15 -50.31 -104.04
CA ILE A 237 -55.45 -50.86 -102.71
C ILE A 237 -54.17 -51.14 -101.93
N LYS A 238 -53.17 -51.77 -102.56
CA LYS A 238 -51.86 -52.02 -101.93
C LYS A 238 -51.17 -50.72 -101.52
N LEU A 239 -51.25 -49.67 -102.34
CA LEU A 239 -50.64 -48.38 -102.02
C LEU A 239 -51.33 -47.72 -100.85
N LYS A 240 -52.67 -47.71 -100.84
CA LYS A 240 -53.47 -47.27 -99.69
C LYS A 240 -53.06 -48.00 -98.42
N GLU A 241 -52.98 -49.33 -98.45
CA GLU A 241 -52.57 -50.14 -97.29
C GLU A 241 -51.14 -49.83 -96.84
N ALA A 242 -50.19 -49.67 -97.77
CA ALA A 242 -48.80 -49.33 -97.45
C ALA A 242 -48.67 -47.93 -96.84
N GLN A 243 -49.42 -46.95 -97.35
CA GLN A 243 -49.46 -45.61 -96.77
C GLN A 243 -50.09 -45.61 -95.37
N VAL A 244 -51.24 -46.26 -95.18
CA VAL A 244 -51.90 -46.37 -93.88
C VAL A 244 -50.97 -47.06 -92.86
N ALA A 245 -50.31 -48.16 -93.25
CA ALA A 245 -49.38 -48.87 -92.38
C ALA A 245 -48.17 -48.01 -91.96
N THR A 246 -47.59 -47.27 -92.91
CA THR A 246 -46.45 -46.37 -92.64
C THR A 246 -46.85 -45.26 -91.67
N GLU A 247 -47.98 -44.60 -91.91
CA GLU A 247 -48.44 -43.51 -91.06
C GLU A 247 -48.95 -43.98 -89.70
N THR A 248 -49.48 -45.19 -89.60
CA THR A 248 -49.83 -45.80 -88.31
C THR A 248 -48.61 -45.91 -87.39
N VAL A 249 -47.45 -46.29 -87.96
CA VAL A 249 -46.20 -46.35 -87.19
C VAL A 249 -45.70 -44.93 -86.85
N GLN A 250 -45.79 -43.97 -87.76
CA GLN A 250 -45.42 -42.57 -87.50
C GLN A 250 -46.24 -41.95 -86.37
N ASP A 251 -47.56 -42.12 -86.38
CA ASP A 251 -48.47 -41.62 -85.35
C ASP A 251 -48.21 -42.32 -84.00
N ARG A 252 -47.89 -43.62 -84.02
CA ARG A 252 -47.47 -44.35 -82.81
C ARG A 252 -46.16 -43.79 -82.24
N LEU A 253 -45.16 -43.50 -83.08
CA LEU A 253 -43.90 -42.89 -82.65
C LEU A 253 -44.13 -41.50 -82.04
N GLU A 254 -45.06 -40.71 -82.61
CA GLU A 254 -45.48 -39.44 -82.03
C GLU A 254 -46.14 -39.59 -80.66
N HIS A 255 -47.06 -40.54 -80.54
CA HIS A 255 -47.72 -40.81 -79.26
C HIS A 255 -46.72 -41.22 -78.17
N LEU A 256 -45.77 -42.11 -78.50
CA LEU A 256 -44.72 -42.54 -77.56
C LEU A 256 -43.83 -41.38 -77.11
N LEU A 257 -43.50 -40.46 -78.03
CA LEU A 257 -42.68 -39.30 -77.70
C LEU A 257 -43.43 -38.29 -76.82
N ASN A 258 -44.74 -38.10 -77.07
CA ASN A 258 -45.59 -37.25 -76.22
C ASN A 258 -45.68 -37.81 -74.80
N GLN A 259 -45.89 -39.12 -74.67
CA GLN A 259 -45.90 -39.77 -73.35
C GLN A 259 -44.54 -39.67 -72.65
N LEU A 260 -43.43 -39.77 -73.40
CA LEU A 260 -42.08 -39.63 -72.83
C LEU A 260 -41.85 -38.22 -72.28
N LEU A 261 -42.25 -37.20 -73.03
CA LEU A 261 -42.17 -35.79 -72.61
C LEU A 261 -43.06 -35.52 -71.39
N GLU A 262 -44.29 -36.07 -71.36
CA GLU A 262 -45.20 -35.96 -70.21
C GLU A 262 -44.61 -36.63 -68.95
N GLN A 263 -44.01 -37.81 -69.08
CA GLN A 263 -43.32 -38.46 -67.95
C GLN A 263 -42.14 -37.61 -67.47
N SER A 264 -41.36 -37.05 -68.39
CA SER A 264 -40.22 -36.17 -68.06
C SER A 264 -40.68 -34.90 -67.33
N GLU A 265 -41.74 -34.26 -67.80
CA GLU A 265 -42.32 -33.04 -67.20
C GLU A 265 -42.80 -33.30 -65.77
N GLN A 266 -43.53 -34.39 -65.54
CA GLN A 266 -44.03 -34.71 -64.20
C GLN A 266 -42.89 -35.04 -63.22
N VAL A 267 -41.75 -35.58 -63.69
CA VAL A 267 -40.55 -35.75 -62.85
C VAL A 267 -39.88 -34.39 -62.57
N ILE A 268 -39.82 -33.48 -63.55
CA ILE A 268 -39.29 -32.11 -63.39
C ILE A 268 -40.12 -31.34 -62.34
N GLU A 269 -41.45 -31.35 -62.44
CA GLU A 269 -42.34 -30.72 -61.45
C GLU A 269 -42.17 -31.33 -60.05
N GLY A 270 -42.08 -32.66 -59.96
CA GLY A 270 -41.84 -33.34 -58.69
C GLY A 270 -40.50 -32.97 -58.05
N GLN A 271 -39.44 -32.86 -58.84
CA GLN A 271 -38.11 -32.49 -58.37
C GLN A 271 -38.00 -31.01 -57.99
N THR A 272 -38.61 -30.10 -58.76
CA THR A 272 -38.66 -28.67 -58.45
C THR A 272 -39.45 -28.40 -57.17
N PHE A 273 -40.62 -29.03 -56.99
CA PHE A 273 -41.39 -28.91 -55.75
C PHE A 273 -40.62 -29.42 -54.51
N LYS A 274 -39.95 -30.59 -54.63
CA LYS A 274 -39.13 -31.13 -53.54
C LYS A 274 -37.94 -30.22 -53.22
N ARG A 275 -37.27 -29.66 -54.24
CA ARG A 275 -36.17 -28.69 -54.07
C ARG A 275 -36.63 -27.46 -53.30
N ASP A 276 -37.75 -26.87 -53.68
CA ASP A 276 -38.24 -25.63 -53.08
C ASP A 276 -38.68 -25.86 -51.62
N LYS A 277 -39.37 -26.98 -51.34
CA LYS A 277 -39.75 -27.35 -49.97
C LYS A 277 -38.55 -27.63 -49.07
N GLU A 278 -37.51 -28.28 -49.59
CA GLU A 278 -36.29 -28.55 -48.84
C GLU A 278 -35.46 -27.28 -48.62
N ALA A 279 -35.41 -26.37 -49.59
CA ALA A 279 -34.78 -25.06 -49.45
C ALA A 279 -35.45 -24.24 -48.33
N ASP A 280 -36.80 -24.24 -48.25
CA ASP A 280 -37.54 -23.57 -47.19
C ASP A 280 -37.32 -24.18 -45.80
N ASN A 281 -37.28 -25.51 -45.70
CA ASN A 281 -36.99 -26.20 -44.44
C ASN A 281 -35.56 -25.92 -43.98
N THR A 282 -34.61 -25.96 -44.91
CA THR A 282 -33.20 -25.66 -44.68
C THR A 282 -33.00 -24.23 -44.22
N ARG A 283 -33.66 -23.27 -44.87
CA ARG A 283 -33.65 -21.85 -44.49
C ARG A 283 -34.19 -21.66 -43.07
N ARG A 284 -35.31 -22.31 -42.73
CA ARG A 284 -35.88 -22.27 -41.37
C ARG A 284 -34.97 -22.88 -40.31
N LEU A 285 -34.34 -24.03 -40.61
CA LEU A 285 -33.37 -24.68 -39.73
C LEU A 285 -32.15 -23.78 -39.48
N MET A 286 -31.58 -23.17 -40.53
CA MET A 286 -30.45 -22.25 -40.40
C MET A 286 -30.81 -21.06 -39.52
N ILE A 287 -31.97 -20.44 -39.76
CA ILE A 287 -32.44 -19.31 -38.95
C ILE A 287 -32.63 -19.72 -37.48
N SER A 288 -33.24 -20.87 -37.20
CA SER A 288 -33.48 -21.32 -35.82
C SER A 288 -32.20 -21.69 -35.07
N VAL A 289 -31.25 -22.35 -35.74
CA VAL A 289 -29.92 -22.67 -35.16
C VAL A 289 -29.12 -21.39 -34.90
N THR A 290 -29.12 -20.43 -35.83
CA THR A 290 -28.44 -19.14 -35.63
C THR A 290 -29.06 -18.34 -34.48
N LEU A 291 -30.40 -18.23 -34.41
CA LEU A 291 -31.07 -17.56 -33.29
C LEU A 291 -30.80 -18.25 -31.95
N GLY A 292 -30.84 -19.58 -31.92
CA GLY A 292 -30.50 -20.36 -30.73
C GLY A 292 -29.06 -20.13 -30.28
N ALA A 293 -28.11 -20.10 -31.22
CA ALA A 293 -26.70 -19.82 -30.93
C ALA A 293 -26.50 -18.40 -30.39
N LEU A 294 -27.15 -17.39 -30.97
CA LEU A 294 -27.10 -16.00 -30.49
C LEU A 294 -27.69 -15.85 -29.08
N LEU A 295 -28.82 -16.50 -28.81
CA LEU A 295 -29.46 -16.45 -27.50
C LEU A 295 -28.61 -17.14 -26.42
N LEU A 296 -28.12 -18.34 -26.69
CA LEU A 296 -27.24 -19.07 -25.77
C LEU A 296 -25.90 -18.35 -25.56
N GLY A 297 -25.32 -17.78 -26.61
CA GLY A 297 -24.11 -16.96 -26.53
C GLY A 297 -24.32 -15.70 -25.68
N SER A 298 -25.44 -15.00 -25.86
CA SER A 298 -25.79 -13.80 -25.09
C SER A 298 -26.01 -14.10 -23.61
N LEU A 299 -26.70 -15.20 -23.28
CA LEU A 299 -26.90 -15.64 -21.89
C LEU A 299 -25.58 -16.04 -21.22
N ALA A 300 -24.71 -16.75 -21.93
CA ALA A 300 -23.38 -17.11 -21.43
C ALA A 300 -22.51 -15.87 -21.20
N ALA A 301 -22.49 -14.93 -22.15
CA ALA A 301 -21.78 -13.66 -22.02
C ALA A 301 -22.27 -12.84 -20.83
N TRP A 302 -23.59 -12.71 -20.66
CA TRP A 302 -24.19 -12.03 -19.52
C TRP A 302 -23.83 -12.69 -18.18
N GLY A 303 -23.87 -14.02 -18.11
CA GLY A 303 -23.49 -14.78 -16.91
C GLY A 303 -22.02 -14.61 -16.52
N ILE A 304 -21.12 -14.70 -17.50
CA ILE A 304 -19.67 -14.50 -17.28
C ILE A 304 -19.39 -13.06 -16.88
N ALA A 305 -19.97 -12.07 -17.58
CA ALA A 305 -19.81 -10.66 -17.26
C ALA A 305 -20.27 -10.36 -15.82
N ARG A 306 -21.43 -10.88 -15.40
CA ARG A 306 -21.92 -10.70 -14.02
C ARG A 306 -21.02 -11.37 -12.98
N GLN A 307 -20.46 -12.54 -13.26
CA GLN A 307 -19.58 -13.26 -12.31
C GLN A 307 -18.18 -12.66 -12.17
N ILE A 308 -17.71 -11.88 -13.14
CA ILE A 308 -16.39 -11.24 -13.11
C ILE A 308 -16.51 -9.77 -12.73
N ALA A 309 -17.35 -8.99 -13.43
CA ALA A 309 -17.39 -7.54 -13.28
C ALA A 309 -17.97 -7.07 -11.93
N ALA A 310 -19.00 -7.74 -11.40
CA ALA A 310 -19.61 -7.33 -10.13
C ALA A 310 -18.64 -7.45 -8.92
N PRO A 311 -17.95 -8.58 -8.70
CA PRO A 311 -16.94 -8.67 -7.63
C PRO A 311 -15.76 -7.73 -7.83
N LEU A 312 -15.32 -7.53 -9.08
CA LEU A 312 -14.24 -6.58 -9.39
C LEU A 312 -14.63 -5.14 -8.99
N ARG A 313 -15.88 -4.74 -9.27
CA ARG A 313 -16.43 -3.46 -8.83
C ARG A 313 -16.47 -3.35 -7.31
N GLN A 314 -16.78 -4.43 -6.60
CA GLN A 314 -16.80 -4.45 -5.14
C GLN A 314 -15.39 -4.30 -4.55
N VAL A 315 -14.38 -4.94 -5.14
CA VAL A 315 -12.96 -4.71 -4.80
C VAL A 315 -12.57 -3.25 -5.01
N LEU A 316 -12.97 -2.67 -6.14
CA LEU A 316 -12.67 -1.28 -6.48
C LEU A 316 -13.31 -0.28 -5.50
N ILE A 317 -14.55 -0.54 -5.07
CA ILE A 317 -15.22 0.27 -4.03
C ILE A 317 -14.43 0.19 -2.73
N THR A 318 -14.07 -1.02 -2.26
CA THR A 318 -13.29 -1.17 -1.02
C THR A 318 -11.92 -0.48 -1.15
N ALA A 319 -11.25 -0.59 -2.28
CA ALA A 319 -9.97 0.08 -2.53
C ALA A 319 -10.11 1.62 -2.49
N ASN A 320 -11.17 2.18 -3.08
CA ASN A 320 -11.46 3.61 -3.00
C ASN A 320 -11.77 4.04 -1.55
N CYS A 321 -12.55 3.27 -0.80
CA CYS A 321 -12.78 3.55 0.62
C CYS A 321 -11.45 3.60 1.40
N ILE A 322 -10.54 2.64 1.16
CA ILE A 322 -9.21 2.65 1.79
C ILE A 322 -8.41 3.89 1.39
N ALA A 323 -8.45 4.29 0.12
CA ALA A 323 -7.76 5.48 -0.39
C ALA A 323 -8.31 6.79 0.21
N GLU A 324 -9.62 6.84 0.49
CA GLU A 324 -10.29 7.94 1.20
C GLU A 324 -10.09 7.88 2.73
N GLY A 325 -9.40 6.85 3.23
CA GLY A 325 -9.12 6.66 4.65
C GLY A 325 -10.22 5.96 5.45
N ASP A 326 -11.26 5.41 4.82
CA ASP A 326 -12.30 4.60 5.47
C ASP A 326 -11.89 3.11 5.52
N LEU A 327 -11.39 2.70 6.69
CA LEU A 327 -10.93 1.35 6.96
C LEU A 327 -11.98 0.50 7.68
N ARG A 328 -13.21 0.98 7.91
CA ARG A 328 -14.26 0.23 8.66
C ARG A 328 -14.74 -1.01 7.93
N HIS A 329 -14.68 -0.99 6.60
CA HIS A 329 -15.26 -2.02 5.76
C HIS A 329 -14.36 -3.26 5.73
N THR A 330 -14.85 -4.35 6.33
CA THR A 330 -14.24 -5.67 6.23
C THR A 330 -15.30 -6.60 5.64
N ALA A 331 -15.20 -6.91 4.35
CA ALA A 331 -16.12 -7.84 3.71
C ALA A 331 -15.66 -9.28 3.97
N GLU A 332 -16.56 -10.14 4.44
CA GLU A 332 -16.30 -11.58 4.49
C GLU A 332 -16.35 -12.15 3.07
N VAL A 333 -15.25 -12.77 2.65
CA VAL A 333 -15.09 -13.33 1.32
C VAL A 333 -15.25 -14.83 1.40
N GLU A 334 -16.41 -15.35 0.96
CA GLU A 334 -16.64 -16.80 0.87
C GLU A 334 -16.08 -17.43 -0.42
N ARG A 335 -15.74 -16.59 -1.41
CA ARG A 335 -15.31 -16.99 -2.75
C ARG A 335 -13.85 -17.48 -2.74
N ARG A 336 -13.56 -18.56 -3.46
CA ARG A 336 -12.24 -19.24 -3.43
C ARG A 336 -11.38 -19.13 -4.69
N ASP A 337 -11.87 -18.45 -5.73
CA ASP A 337 -11.13 -18.26 -6.98
C ASP A 337 -10.18 -17.05 -6.91
N GLU A 338 -9.60 -16.64 -8.04
CA GLU A 338 -8.63 -15.54 -8.10
C GLU A 338 -9.22 -14.20 -7.63
N LEU A 339 -10.51 -13.95 -7.86
CA LEU A 339 -11.17 -12.74 -7.36
C LEU A 339 -11.40 -12.83 -5.85
N GLY A 340 -11.70 -14.03 -5.32
CA GLY A 340 -11.77 -14.26 -3.88
C GLY A 340 -10.43 -14.05 -3.18
N GLN A 341 -9.32 -14.52 -3.78
CA GLN A 341 -7.97 -14.29 -3.28
C GLN A 341 -7.63 -12.78 -3.27
N LEU A 342 -7.96 -12.05 -4.34
CA LEU A 342 -7.79 -10.60 -4.41
C LEU A 342 -8.57 -9.87 -3.31
N GLN A 343 -9.84 -10.24 -3.10
CA GLN A 343 -10.65 -9.67 -2.02
C GLN A 343 -10.04 -9.97 -0.63
N HIS A 344 -9.51 -11.18 -0.42
CA HIS A 344 -8.84 -11.54 0.83
C HIS A 344 -7.58 -10.72 1.08
N SER A 345 -6.73 -10.53 0.07
CA SER A 345 -5.53 -9.70 0.16
C SER A 345 -5.85 -8.24 0.47
N ILE A 346 -6.89 -7.67 -0.16
CA ILE A 346 -7.38 -6.32 0.18
C ILE A 346 -7.88 -6.26 1.62
N GLY A 347 -8.65 -7.26 2.07
CA GLY A 347 -9.10 -7.31 3.47
C GLY A 347 -7.95 -7.41 4.48
N GLN A 348 -6.90 -8.17 4.15
CA GLN A 348 -5.69 -8.25 4.98
C GLN A 348 -4.93 -6.91 5.01
N MET A 349 -4.82 -6.24 3.86
CA MET A 349 -4.24 -4.89 3.79
C MET A 349 -5.02 -3.90 4.67
N THR A 350 -6.35 -3.89 4.61
CA THR A 350 -7.20 -3.04 5.46
C THR A 350 -6.95 -3.31 6.94
N ARG A 351 -6.89 -4.58 7.37
CA ARG A 351 -6.62 -4.94 8.78
C ARG A 351 -5.24 -4.47 9.23
N ASN A 352 -4.22 -4.67 8.40
CA ASN A 352 -2.85 -4.23 8.70
C ASN A 352 -2.77 -2.70 8.81
N LEU A 353 -3.39 -1.97 7.87
CA LEU A 353 -3.47 -0.50 7.93
C LEU A 353 -4.22 -0.05 9.19
N ARG A 354 -5.36 -0.66 9.52
CA ARG A 354 -6.11 -0.35 10.75
C ARG A 354 -5.23 -0.52 11.99
N HIS A 355 -4.48 -1.62 12.07
CA HIS A 355 -3.60 -1.90 13.20
C HIS A 355 -2.43 -0.92 13.30
N LEU A 356 -1.84 -0.52 12.17
CA LEU A 356 -0.76 0.48 12.11
C LEU A 356 -1.28 1.86 12.53
N ILE A 357 -2.41 2.31 11.96
CA ILE A 357 -2.99 3.62 12.26
C ILE A 357 -3.43 3.70 13.74
N SER A 358 -4.04 2.65 14.29
CA SER A 358 -4.33 2.56 15.73
C SER A 358 -3.06 2.65 16.58
N GLY A 359 -2.02 1.89 16.24
CA GLY A 359 -0.75 1.91 16.97
C GLY A 359 -0.07 3.28 16.95
N ILE A 360 -0.10 3.97 15.79
CA ILE A 360 0.40 5.34 15.67
C ILE A 360 -0.41 6.30 16.55
N GLY A 361 -1.75 6.16 16.59
CA GLY A 361 -2.62 6.96 17.46
C GLY A 361 -2.33 6.74 18.95
N ASP A 362 -2.08 5.49 19.37
CA ASP A 362 -1.66 5.15 20.74
C ASP A 362 -0.30 5.76 21.08
N SER A 363 0.69 5.62 20.20
CA SER A 363 2.02 6.22 20.39
C SER A 363 1.96 7.75 20.47
N ALA A 364 1.14 8.40 19.64
CA ALA A 364 0.95 9.84 19.70
C ALA A 364 0.33 10.30 21.02
N ARG A 365 -0.61 9.53 21.60
CA ARG A 365 -1.14 9.77 22.96
C ARG A 365 -0.07 9.60 24.04
N GLN A 366 0.77 8.57 23.94
CA GLN A 366 1.87 8.37 24.89
C GLN A 366 2.89 9.51 24.83
N ILE A 367 3.27 9.97 23.65
CA ILE A 367 4.18 11.11 23.48
C ILE A 367 3.57 12.38 24.09
N ALA A 368 2.27 12.65 23.88
CA ALA A 368 1.60 13.80 24.48
C ALA A 368 1.61 13.74 26.02
N SER A 369 1.33 12.56 26.59
CA SER A 369 1.39 12.34 28.03
C SER A 369 2.81 12.52 28.58
N ALA A 370 3.81 11.96 27.90
CA ALA A 370 5.22 12.08 28.30
C ALA A 370 5.72 13.53 28.22
N ALA A 371 5.33 14.27 27.17
CA ALA A 371 5.62 15.68 27.03
C ALA A 371 4.98 16.53 28.14
N GLY A 372 3.74 16.20 28.54
CA GLY A 372 3.07 16.82 29.69
C GLY A 372 3.81 16.58 31.01
N GLN A 373 4.25 15.33 31.25
CA GLN A 373 5.07 14.99 32.42
C GLN A 373 6.42 15.71 32.40
N LEU A 374 7.09 15.76 31.24
CA LEU A 374 8.37 16.46 31.08
C LEU A 374 8.23 17.96 31.33
N SER A 375 7.14 18.58 30.87
CA SER A 375 6.84 19.98 31.15
C SER A 375 6.66 20.24 32.65
N ALA A 376 5.96 19.35 33.38
CA ALA A 376 5.77 19.48 34.82
C ALA A 376 7.10 19.32 35.60
N VAL A 377 7.92 18.34 35.23
CA VAL A 377 9.26 18.15 35.82
C VAL A 377 10.16 19.34 35.53
N THR A 378 10.09 19.89 34.32
CA THR A 378 10.89 21.05 33.92
C THR A 378 10.52 22.30 34.72
N GLU A 379 9.23 22.55 34.96
CA GLU A 379 8.79 23.67 35.80
C GLU A 379 9.25 23.51 37.25
N GLN A 380 9.21 22.28 37.78
CA GLN A 380 9.74 21.97 39.10
C GLN A 380 11.26 22.22 39.15
N SER A 381 12.02 21.78 38.14
CA SER A 381 13.45 22.05 38.03
C SER A 381 13.74 23.55 37.95
N ARG A 382 12.96 24.31 37.19
CA ARG A 382 13.11 25.77 37.08
C ARG A 382 12.95 26.46 38.43
N THR A 383 11.96 26.02 39.21
CA THR A 383 11.73 26.49 40.58
C THR A 383 12.92 26.13 41.49
N GLY A 384 13.41 24.89 41.41
CA GLY A 384 14.56 24.41 42.19
C GLY A 384 15.85 25.18 41.87
N VAL A 385 16.14 25.43 40.59
CA VAL A 385 17.28 26.22 40.13
C VAL A 385 17.21 27.66 40.64
N ASN A 386 16.02 28.26 40.66
CA ASN A 386 15.85 29.61 41.20
C ASN A 386 16.08 29.67 42.72
N HIS A 387 15.62 28.67 43.46
CA HIS A 387 15.95 28.54 44.89
C HIS A 387 17.45 28.37 45.13
N GLN A 388 18.10 27.48 44.37
CA GLN A 388 19.54 27.25 44.46
C GLN A 388 20.34 28.52 44.17
N LYS A 389 19.89 29.35 43.22
CA LYS A 389 20.52 30.65 42.93
C LYS A 389 20.50 31.56 44.16
N VAL A 390 19.35 31.70 44.82
CA VAL A 390 19.21 32.54 46.03
C VAL A 390 20.10 32.04 47.17
N GLU A 391 20.13 30.72 47.40
CA GLU A 391 21.02 30.15 48.43
C GLU A 391 22.50 30.36 48.10
N THR A 392 22.88 30.21 46.82
CA THR A 392 24.26 30.41 46.37
C THR A 392 24.71 31.87 46.59
N ASP A 393 23.85 32.85 46.28
CA ASP A 393 24.14 34.27 46.52
C ASP A 393 24.27 34.58 48.04
N GLN A 394 23.47 33.92 48.89
CA GLN A 394 23.60 34.04 50.34
C GLN A 394 24.91 33.45 50.87
N VAL A 395 25.32 32.28 50.39
CA VAL A 395 26.61 31.67 50.77
C VAL A 395 27.77 32.56 50.31
N ALA A 396 27.72 33.11 49.09
CA ALA A 396 28.74 34.04 48.61
C ALA A 396 28.87 35.27 49.54
N THR A 397 27.74 35.80 50.00
CA THR A 397 27.72 36.93 50.94
C THR A 397 28.34 36.54 52.29
N ALA A 398 27.94 35.39 52.84
CA ALA A 398 28.50 34.87 54.09
C ALA A 398 30.01 34.60 54.01
N MET A 399 30.51 34.12 52.87
CA MET A 399 31.95 33.90 52.66
C MET A 399 32.73 35.22 52.59
N ASN A 400 32.18 36.26 51.96
CA ASN A 400 32.80 37.60 51.98
C ASN A 400 32.86 38.17 53.41
N GLU A 401 31.79 38.01 54.19
CA GLU A 401 31.79 38.41 55.61
C GLU A 401 32.83 37.60 56.40
N MET A 402 32.92 36.28 56.18
CA MET A 402 33.92 35.42 56.82
C MET A 402 35.34 35.88 56.51
N LEU A 403 35.63 36.22 55.25
CA LEU A 403 36.94 36.71 54.81
C LEU A 403 37.32 38.02 55.52
N ALA A 404 36.38 38.96 55.62
CA ALA A 404 36.56 40.20 56.37
C ALA A 404 36.80 39.93 57.87
N THR A 405 36.03 39.02 58.49
CA THR A 405 36.21 38.69 59.90
C THR A 405 37.55 37.99 60.18
N ALA A 406 38.01 37.10 59.29
CA ALA A 406 39.28 36.42 59.42
C ALA A 406 40.45 37.42 59.37
N GLN A 407 40.41 38.39 58.43
CA GLN A 407 41.39 39.46 58.35
C GLN A 407 41.41 40.33 59.62
N GLU A 408 40.24 40.68 60.15
CA GLU A 408 40.14 41.44 61.41
C GLU A 408 40.68 40.65 62.61
N VAL A 409 40.43 39.34 62.69
CA VAL A 409 40.99 38.47 63.76
C VAL A 409 42.51 38.41 63.68
N ALA A 410 43.08 38.27 62.47
CA ALA A 410 44.53 38.29 62.27
C ALA A 410 45.14 39.64 62.73
N ARG A 411 44.51 40.75 62.33
CA ARG A 411 44.92 42.11 62.76
C ARG A 411 44.82 42.29 64.28
N HIS A 412 43.76 41.81 64.90
CA HIS A 412 43.59 41.87 66.35
C HIS A 412 44.60 41.00 67.10
N ALA A 413 44.95 39.82 66.58
CA ALA A 413 45.99 38.98 67.15
C ALA A 413 47.37 39.65 67.09
N GLU A 414 47.70 40.32 65.97
CA GLU A 414 48.94 41.12 65.84
C GLU A 414 48.96 42.28 66.86
N GLN A 415 47.87 43.04 66.97
CA GLN A 415 47.74 44.12 67.95
C GLN A 415 47.86 43.62 69.39
N ALA A 416 47.25 42.47 69.71
CA ALA A 416 47.36 41.85 71.02
C ALA A 416 48.80 41.38 71.32
N SER A 417 49.54 40.92 70.30
CA SER A 417 50.95 40.53 70.45
C SER A 417 51.82 41.75 70.79
N LEU A 418 51.63 42.87 70.09
CA LEU A 418 52.33 44.12 70.38
C LEU A 418 52.00 44.64 71.79
N ALA A 419 50.74 44.58 72.22
CA ALA A 419 50.33 44.97 73.55
C ALA A 419 50.92 44.06 74.64
N ALA A 420 51.04 42.75 74.38
CA ALA A 420 51.70 41.80 75.27
C ALA A 420 53.20 42.11 75.39
N ILE A 421 53.90 42.42 74.30
CA ILE A 421 55.32 42.81 74.34
C ILE A 421 55.54 44.05 75.22
N GLU A 422 54.68 45.06 75.09
CA GLU A 422 54.75 46.27 75.92
C GLU A 422 54.47 45.96 77.40
N ALA A 423 53.46 45.13 77.70
CA ALA A 423 53.14 44.72 79.06
C ALA A 423 54.28 43.91 79.71
N ASP A 424 54.96 43.04 78.94
CA ASP A 424 56.13 42.29 79.41
C ASP A 424 57.29 43.22 79.75
N HIS A 425 57.57 44.20 78.89
CA HIS A 425 58.60 45.21 79.14
C HIS A 425 58.29 46.04 80.40
N GLN A 426 57.03 46.43 80.60
CA GLN A 426 56.60 47.16 81.80
C GLN A 426 56.69 46.30 83.07
N ALA A 427 56.34 45.02 83.02
CA ALA A 427 56.49 44.10 84.14
C ALA A 427 57.96 43.91 84.54
N HIS A 428 58.85 43.72 83.56
CA HIS A 428 60.30 43.64 83.78
C HIS A 428 60.89 44.95 84.32
N ALA A 429 60.42 46.10 83.84
CA ALA A 429 60.84 47.40 84.37
C ALA A 429 60.38 47.57 85.84
N GLY A 430 59.15 47.16 86.16
CA GLY A 430 58.63 47.16 87.52
C GLY A 430 59.43 46.25 88.46
N ASP A 431 59.78 45.04 88.01
CA ASP A 431 60.57 44.07 88.79
C ASP A 431 61.95 44.65 89.16
N LYS A 432 62.62 45.32 88.21
CA LYS A 432 63.88 46.04 88.47
C LYS A 432 63.73 47.14 89.52
N VAL A 433 62.65 47.91 89.48
CA VAL A 433 62.38 48.97 90.47
C VAL A 433 62.14 48.35 91.85
N VAL A 434 61.38 47.27 91.94
CA VAL A 434 61.15 46.53 93.20
C VAL A 434 62.46 45.99 93.76
N ALA A 435 63.33 45.41 92.92
CA ALA A 435 64.65 44.93 93.34
C ALA A 435 65.52 46.06 93.92
N GLN A 436 65.50 47.24 93.29
CA GLN A 436 66.19 48.44 93.82
C GLN A 436 65.61 48.91 95.16
N VAL A 437 64.28 48.88 95.31
CA VAL A 437 63.61 49.21 96.58
C VAL A 437 64.03 48.26 97.70
N ILE A 438 64.10 46.95 97.43
CA ILE A 438 64.56 45.95 98.41
C ILE A 438 66.01 46.24 98.83
N GLU A 439 66.89 46.59 97.89
CA GLU A 439 68.29 46.96 98.19
C GLU A 439 68.37 48.21 99.09
N GLN A 440 67.61 49.26 98.77
CA GLN A 440 67.57 50.51 99.53
C GLN A 440 67.00 50.30 100.95
N ILE A 441 65.94 49.50 101.08
CA ILE A 441 65.36 49.15 102.38
C ILE A 441 66.36 48.31 103.19
N GLY A 442 67.14 47.44 102.55
CA GLY A 442 68.23 46.71 103.19
C GLY A 442 69.31 47.64 103.76
N GLN A 443 69.74 48.65 103.00
CA GLN A 443 70.69 49.66 103.48
C GLN A 443 70.12 50.47 104.67
N LEU A 444 68.82 50.80 104.62
CA LEU A 444 68.14 51.46 105.74
C LEU A 444 68.14 50.60 107.00
N ALA A 445 67.89 49.29 106.87
CA ALA A 445 67.94 48.35 107.99
C ALA A 445 69.33 48.31 108.65
N ASP A 446 70.40 48.34 107.85
CA ASP A 446 71.78 48.39 108.35
C ASP A 446 72.09 49.69 109.10
N GLU A 447 71.64 50.84 108.57
CA GLU A 447 71.82 52.16 109.21
C GLU A 447 71.04 52.27 110.52
N MET A 448 69.84 51.69 110.57
CA MET A 448 69.06 51.54 111.80
C MET A 448 69.79 50.68 112.84
N ALA A 449 70.38 49.56 112.43
CA ALA A 449 71.14 48.68 113.32
C ALA A 449 72.41 49.35 113.87
N LEU A 450 73.04 50.25 113.11
CA LEU A 450 74.16 51.09 113.58
C LEU A 450 73.68 52.14 114.59
N SER A 451 72.57 52.83 114.29
CA SER A 451 71.99 53.85 115.16
C SER A 451 71.53 53.28 116.51
N SER A 452 70.91 52.09 116.50
CA SER A 452 70.53 51.36 117.72
C SER A 452 71.76 51.02 118.59
N ARG A 453 72.86 50.58 117.98
CA ARG A 453 74.14 50.34 118.69
C ARG A 453 74.70 51.61 119.32
N ALA A 454 74.69 52.73 118.59
CA ALA A 454 75.16 54.02 119.11
C ALA A 454 74.33 54.48 120.32
N MET A 455 73.00 54.28 120.30
CA MET A 455 72.12 54.60 121.41
C MET A 455 72.38 53.74 122.65
N LEU A 456 72.63 52.43 122.47
CA LEU A 456 73.03 51.55 123.57
C LEU A 456 74.35 51.98 124.20
N THR A 457 75.34 52.38 123.40
CA THR A 457 76.60 52.93 123.90
C THR A 457 76.37 54.25 124.66
N LEU A 458 75.55 55.16 124.13
CA LEU A 458 75.22 56.42 124.81
C LEU A 458 74.51 56.19 126.15
N GLN A 459 73.61 55.21 126.21
CA GLN A 459 72.95 54.79 127.45
C GLN A 459 73.96 54.25 128.49
N GLN A 460 74.94 53.44 128.05
CA GLN A 460 76.00 52.94 128.93
C GLN A 460 76.90 54.07 129.45
N GLU A 461 77.33 54.99 128.59
CA GLU A 461 78.14 56.15 129.00
C GLU A 461 77.36 57.08 129.94
N SER A 462 76.07 57.32 129.67
CA SER A 462 75.19 58.10 130.56
C SER A 462 75.06 57.45 131.94
N SER A 463 74.95 56.12 132.00
CA SER A 463 74.95 55.38 133.27
C SER A 463 76.27 55.50 134.03
N LYS A 464 77.42 55.51 133.33
CA LYS A 464 78.73 55.74 133.97
C LYS A 464 78.81 57.14 134.55
N ILE A 465 78.35 58.16 133.82
CA ILE A 465 78.30 59.54 134.33
C ILE A 465 77.44 59.62 135.60
N GLY A 466 76.28 58.95 135.62
CA GLY A 466 75.46 58.81 136.83
C GLY A 466 76.25 58.27 138.02
N SER A 467 77.02 57.19 137.84
CA SER A 467 77.85 56.63 138.92
C SER A 467 78.96 57.58 139.41
N VAL A 468 79.52 58.41 138.52
CA VAL A 468 80.51 59.43 138.89
C VAL A 468 79.85 60.55 139.70
N LEU A 469 78.62 60.96 139.33
CA LEU A 469 77.86 61.96 140.07
C LEU A 469 77.53 61.48 141.49
N ASP A 470 77.19 60.20 141.69
CA ASP A 470 77.01 59.62 143.03
C ASP A 470 78.28 59.76 143.90
N VAL A 471 79.47 59.58 143.30
CA VAL A 471 80.75 59.80 143.99
C VAL A 471 80.96 61.28 144.30
N ILE A 472 80.70 62.19 143.36
CA ILE A 472 80.82 63.64 143.58
C ILE A 472 79.88 64.12 144.68
N LYS A 473 78.67 63.57 144.73
CA LYS A 473 77.66 63.80 145.76
C LYS A 473 78.21 63.37 147.13
N SER A 474 78.70 62.13 147.21
CA SER A 474 79.33 61.58 148.41
C SER A 474 80.52 62.43 148.89
N VAL A 475 81.42 62.83 147.98
CA VAL A 475 82.59 63.68 148.29
C VAL A 475 82.15 65.08 148.72
N SER A 476 81.18 65.70 148.06
CA SER A 476 80.65 67.01 148.45
C SER A 476 79.98 66.96 149.81
N GLN A 477 79.24 65.89 150.11
CA GLN A 477 78.60 65.68 151.41
C GLN A 477 79.63 65.45 152.52
N GLN A 478 80.68 64.65 152.26
CA GLN A 478 81.82 64.50 153.16
C GLN A 478 82.57 65.82 153.36
N THR A 479 82.79 66.58 152.30
CA THR A 479 83.48 67.89 152.35
C THR A 479 82.67 68.90 153.15
N ASN A 480 81.35 68.92 152.98
CA ASN A 480 80.43 69.75 153.77
C ASN A 480 80.48 69.41 155.28
N LEU A 481 80.59 68.11 155.62
CA LEU A 481 80.75 67.64 157.00
C LEU A 481 82.13 67.98 157.59
N LEU A 482 83.20 67.80 156.82
CA LEU A 482 84.56 68.18 157.20
C LEU A 482 84.68 69.69 157.44
N ALA A 483 84.10 70.48 156.54
CA ALA A 483 84.04 71.93 156.64
C ALA A 483 83.24 72.38 157.87
N LEU A 484 82.10 71.73 158.16
CA LEU A 484 81.34 71.99 159.39
C LEU A 484 82.17 71.69 160.65
N ASN A 485 82.89 70.56 160.68
CA ASN A 485 83.78 70.22 161.80
C ASN A 485 84.93 71.23 161.94
N ALA A 486 85.50 71.68 160.83
CA ALA A 486 86.55 72.70 160.83
C ALA A 486 86.03 74.07 161.31
N ALA A 487 84.82 74.47 160.90
CA ALA A 487 84.16 75.70 161.37
C ALA A 487 83.87 75.65 162.88
N ILE A 488 83.44 74.48 163.38
CA ILE A 488 83.23 74.24 164.82
C ILE A 488 84.56 74.39 165.59
N GLU A 489 85.64 73.77 165.12
CA GLU A 489 86.92 73.81 165.84
C GLU A 489 87.61 75.19 165.72
N ALA A 490 87.41 75.89 164.59
CA ALA A 490 87.85 77.28 164.42
C ALA A 490 87.14 78.23 165.41
N ALA A 491 85.83 78.06 165.61
CA ALA A 491 85.08 78.80 166.64
C ALA A 491 85.62 78.50 168.07
N ARG A 492 86.13 77.29 168.29
CA ARG A 492 86.69 76.83 169.56
C ARG A 492 88.06 77.42 169.88
N ALA A 493 88.87 77.73 168.85
CA ALA A 493 90.17 78.39 168.98
C ALA A 493 90.08 79.90 169.30
N GLY A 494 88.87 80.47 169.39
CA GLY A 494 88.65 81.87 169.73
C GLY A 494 89.33 82.84 168.75
N ASN A 495 89.92 83.92 169.26
CA ASN A 495 90.51 84.99 168.43
C ASN A 495 91.64 84.52 167.48
N ALA A 496 92.26 83.34 167.71
CA ALA A 496 93.25 82.77 166.80
C ALA A 496 92.64 82.02 165.60
N GLY A 497 91.34 81.71 165.65
CA GLY A 497 90.63 80.87 164.67
C GLY A 497 89.73 81.62 163.68
N GLU A 498 89.54 82.94 163.80
CA GLU A 498 88.63 83.71 162.94
C GLU A 498 88.90 83.53 161.44
N GLY A 499 90.18 83.57 161.04
CA GLY A 499 90.56 83.34 159.63
C GLY A 499 90.25 81.92 159.13
N PHE A 500 90.33 80.91 160.02
CA PHE A 500 89.99 79.52 159.69
C PHE A 500 88.48 79.30 159.60
N ALA A 501 87.68 79.99 160.42
CA ALA A 501 86.22 79.88 160.39
C ALA A 501 85.65 80.39 159.06
N VAL A 502 86.16 81.52 158.54
CA VAL A 502 85.75 82.07 157.23
C VAL A 502 86.07 81.10 156.10
N VAL A 503 87.27 80.49 156.10
CA VAL A 503 87.64 79.50 155.08
C VAL A 503 86.77 78.25 155.20
N ALA A 504 86.46 77.79 156.41
CA ALA A 504 85.61 76.63 156.61
C ALA A 504 84.16 76.86 156.13
N ASP A 505 83.58 78.03 156.40
CA ASP A 505 82.24 78.39 155.89
C ASP A 505 82.23 78.54 154.35
N GLU A 506 83.31 79.07 153.75
CA GLU A 506 83.45 79.15 152.29
C GLU A 506 83.55 77.75 151.66
N VAL A 507 84.32 76.83 152.26
CA VAL A 507 84.40 75.43 151.82
C VAL A 507 83.05 74.73 151.98
N ARG A 508 82.30 75.02 153.05
CA ARG A 508 80.96 74.47 153.28
C ARG A 508 79.98 74.94 152.20
N SER A 509 79.95 76.24 151.94
CA SER A 509 79.15 76.85 150.87
C SER A 509 79.48 76.25 149.50
N LEU A 510 80.78 76.09 149.20
CA LEU A 510 81.25 75.47 147.95
C LEU A 510 80.82 74.00 147.84
N ALA A 511 80.89 73.24 148.93
CA ALA A 511 80.43 71.86 148.98
C ALA A 511 78.91 71.74 148.77
N GLN A 512 78.10 72.62 149.39
CA GLN A 512 76.65 72.68 149.16
C GLN A 512 76.31 73.07 147.72
N ARG A 513 77.03 74.03 147.13
CA ARG A 513 76.86 74.39 145.71
C ARG A 513 77.24 73.24 144.78
N THR A 514 78.32 72.52 145.08
CA THR A 514 78.77 71.35 144.29
C THR A 514 77.76 70.21 144.35
N GLN A 515 77.20 69.96 145.53
CA GLN A 515 76.10 69.01 145.75
C GLN A 515 74.85 69.37 144.94
N ALA A 516 74.41 70.63 145.00
CA ALA A 516 73.23 71.10 144.26
C ALA A 516 73.44 70.98 142.74
N SER A 517 74.63 71.33 142.23
CA SER A 517 74.99 71.15 140.82
C SER A 517 75.06 69.67 140.43
N ALA A 518 75.56 68.78 141.30
CA ALA A 518 75.56 67.35 141.04
C ALA A 518 74.13 66.78 140.93
N GLU A 519 73.19 67.24 141.76
CA GLU A 519 71.77 66.86 141.69
C GLU A 519 71.08 67.39 140.42
N GLU A 520 71.43 68.61 139.97
CA GLU A 520 70.93 69.16 138.70
C GLU A 520 71.42 68.33 137.50
N ILE A 521 72.72 67.98 137.47
CA ILE A 521 73.28 67.11 136.41
C ILE A 521 72.70 65.70 136.50
N GLU A 522 72.46 65.15 137.69
CA GLU A 522 71.78 63.86 137.89
C GLU A 522 70.40 63.87 137.22
N GLY A 523 69.61 64.95 137.40
CA GLY A 523 68.34 65.15 136.72
C GLY A 523 68.47 65.18 135.18
N LEU A 524 69.49 65.85 134.65
CA LEU A 524 69.78 65.88 133.21
C LEU A 524 70.16 64.48 132.67
N ILE A 525 70.96 63.71 133.41
CA ILE A 525 71.36 62.35 133.04
C ILE A 525 70.18 61.37 133.10
N LEU A 526 69.28 61.52 134.08
CA LEU A 526 68.02 60.76 134.11
C LEU A 526 67.14 61.09 132.91
N GLY A 527 67.04 62.37 132.54
CA GLY A 527 66.37 62.82 131.32
C GLY A 527 67.01 62.23 130.06
N LEU A 528 68.34 62.23 129.97
CA LEU A 528 69.10 61.66 128.86
C LEU A 528 68.87 60.14 128.75
N ASN A 529 68.92 59.40 129.86
CA ASN A 529 68.66 57.96 129.89
C ASN A 529 67.25 57.60 129.41
N ASN A 530 66.23 58.37 129.86
CA ASN A 530 64.86 58.20 129.38
C ASN A 530 64.75 58.51 127.89
N GLY A 531 65.38 59.58 127.43
CA GLY A 531 65.43 59.95 126.01
C GLY A 531 66.10 58.88 125.15
N THR A 532 67.24 58.33 125.58
CA THR A 532 67.93 57.26 124.85
C THR A 532 67.12 55.97 124.79
N ARG A 533 66.40 55.63 125.85
CA ARG A 533 65.51 54.45 125.86
C ARG A 533 64.34 54.63 124.90
N GLN A 534 63.71 55.80 124.91
CA GLN A 534 62.63 56.12 123.96
C GLN A 534 63.10 56.05 122.50
N VAL A 535 64.30 56.55 122.19
CA VAL A 535 64.87 56.45 120.83
C VAL A 535 65.20 55.00 120.47
N ALA A 536 65.67 54.18 121.41
CA ALA A 536 65.91 52.76 121.19
C ALA A 536 64.60 52.00 120.87
N ASP A 537 63.50 52.30 121.56
CA ASP A 537 62.18 51.71 121.29
C ASP A 537 61.66 52.09 119.89
N ILE A 538 61.86 53.36 119.47
CA ILE A 538 61.52 53.84 118.13
C ILE A 538 62.38 53.13 117.07
N MET A 539 63.68 52.93 117.33
CA MET A 539 64.58 52.19 116.45
C MET A 539 64.17 50.72 116.30
N ASP A 540 63.73 50.07 117.36
CA ASP A 540 63.24 48.68 117.28
C ASP A 540 61.92 48.60 116.48
N SER A 541 61.00 49.54 116.72
CA SER A 541 59.75 49.63 115.96
C SER A 541 59.98 49.89 114.48
N SER A 542 60.88 50.82 114.11
CA SER A 542 61.12 51.12 112.69
C SER A 542 61.92 50.01 112.00
N ARG A 543 62.70 49.21 112.73
CA ARG A 543 63.30 47.97 112.20
C ARG A 543 62.22 46.96 111.82
N ASN A 544 61.25 46.71 112.69
CA ASN A 544 60.13 45.81 112.40
C ASN A 544 59.32 46.30 111.18
N LEU A 545 59.12 47.61 111.04
CA LEU A 545 58.45 48.21 109.89
C LEU A 545 59.25 48.04 108.59
N THR A 546 60.58 48.12 108.69
CA THR A 546 61.51 47.92 107.56
C THR A 546 61.46 46.46 107.08
N ASP A 547 61.51 45.48 108.00
CA ASP A 547 61.37 44.05 107.67
C ASP A 547 60.02 43.75 107.01
N PHE A 548 58.94 44.34 107.51
CA PHE A 548 57.60 44.21 106.90
C PHE A 548 57.55 44.83 105.49
N SER A 549 58.23 45.97 105.27
CA SER A 549 58.30 46.63 103.97
C SER A 549 59.11 45.83 102.95
N VAL A 550 60.16 45.12 103.38
CA VAL A 550 60.87 44.14 102.53
C VAL A 550 59.93 43.01 102.12
N GLY A 551 59.14 42.47 103.06
CA GLY A 551 58.16 41.43 102.79
C GLY A 551 57.16 41.83 101.71
N LEU A 552 56.50 42.98 101.88
CA LEU A 552 55.55 43.51 100.89
C LEU A 552 56.20 43.79 99.52
N SER A 553 57.44 44.28 99.51
CA SER A 553 58.17 44.52 98.25
C SER A 553 58.45 43.21 97.53
N ARG A 554 58.80 42.15 98.25
CA ARG A 554 59.01 40.81 97.68
C ARG A 554 57.72 40.24 97.07
N ASP A 555 56.59 40.36 97.79
CA ASP A 555 55.29 39.92 97.29
C ASP A 555 54.90 40.67 96.00
N ALA A 556 55.20 41.97 95.91
CA ALA A 556 55.00 42.76 94.69
C ALA A 556 55.88 42.29 93.52
N GLY A 557 57.15 41.95 93.79
CA GLY A 557 58.05 41.36 92.79
C GLY A 557 57.54 40.02 92.27
N ASP A 558 57.11 39.13 93.17
CA ASP A 558 56.54 37.82 92.79
C ASP A 558 55.26 37.97 91.93
N ALA A 559 54.43 38.98 92.23
CA ALA A 559 53.24 39.30 91.43
C ALA A 559 53.61 39.83 90.02
N LEU A 560 54.62 40.70 89.91
CA LEU A 560 55.12 41.18 88.61
C LEU A 560 55.73 40.04 87.78
N ALA A 561 56.48 39.14 88.42
CA ALA A 561 57.00 37.94 87.76
C ALA A 561 55.89 36.99 87.29
N ALA A 562 54.79 36.88 88.03
CA ALA A 562 53.62 36.12 87.60
C ALA A 562 52.93 36.77 86.38
N ILE A 563 52.79 38.10 86.37
CA ILE A 563 52.25 38.85 85.23
C ILE A 563 53.12 38.62 83.98
N ALA A 564 54.44 38.76 84.08
CA ALA A 564 55.37 38.53 82.97
C ALA A 564 55.21 37.12 82.37
N ARG A 565 55.09 36.08 83.21
CA ARG A 565 54.83 34.71 82.73
C ARG A 565 53.51 34.59 81.97
N THR A 566 52.42 35.17 82.49
CA THR A 566 51.12 35.12 81.80
C THR A 566 51.13 35.90 80.49
N VAL A 567 51.79 37.05 80.46
CA VAL A 567 51.95 37.86 79.25
C VAL A 567 52.79 37.12 78.19
N SER A 568 53.84 36.42 78.59
CA SER A 568 54.63 35.57 77.68
C SER A 568 53.77 34.48 77.02
N VAL A 569 52.81 33.88 77.74
CA VAL A 569 51.87 32.91 77.14
C VAL A 569 50.98 33.59 76.10
N ILE A 570 50.49 34.80 76.36
CA ILE A 570 49.70 35.58 75.39
C ILE A 570 50.52 35.89 74.14
N GLN A 571 51.79 36.26 74.30
CA GLN A 571 52.71 36.51 73.20
C GLN A 571 52.94 35.27 72.33
N GLU A 572 52.96 34.07 72.91
CA GLU A 572 53.09 32.80 72.19
C GLU A 572 51.79 32.37 71.48
N MET A 573 50.62 32.66 72.07
CA MET A 573 49.32 32.30 71.50
C MET A 573 48.92 33.15 70.29
N ASN A 574 49.21 34.45 70.32
CA ASN A 574 48.77 35.37 69.26
C ASN A 574 49.25 35.00 67.84
N PRO A 575 50.51 34.58 67.63
CA PRO A 575 50.95 34.04 66.34
C PRO A 575 50.13 32.84 65.84
N GLN A 576 49.69 31.95 66.75
CA GLN A 576 48.84 30.80 66.39
C GLN A 576 47.44 31.25 65.98
N ILE A 577 46.87 32.25 66.67
CA ILE A 577 45.57 32.84 66.30
C ILE A 577 45.66 33.52 64.93
N ALA A 578 46.73 34.28 64.67
CA ALA A 578 46.95 34.91 63.37
C ALA A 578 47.08 33.88 62.25
N ALA A 579 47.87 32.81 62.45
CA ALA A 579 48.02 31.73 61.46
C ALA A 579 46.69 31.00 61.19
N ALA A 580 45.90 30.71 62.23
CA ALA A 580 44.58 30.11 62.08
C ALA A 580 43.61 31.02 61.31
N ALA A 581 43.69 32.34 61.53
CA ALA A 581 42.90 33.31 60.81
C ALA A 581 43.31 33.44 59.33
N GLU A 582 44.60 33.38 59.00
CA GLU A 582 45.08 33.29 57.62
C GLU A 582 44.59 32.02 56.91
N GLU A 583 44.63 30.87 57.59
CA GLU A 583 44.09 29.61 57.07
C GLU A 583 42.58 29.70 56.82
N GLN A 584 41.82 30.29 57.74
CA GLN A 584 40.40 30.57 57.54
C GLN A 584 40.13 31.48 56.34
N SER A 585 40.96 32.52 56.13
CA SER A 585 40.84 33.39 54.97
C SER A 585 41.06 32.62 53.66
N ALA A 586 42.07 31.75 53.61
CA ALA A 586 42.36 30.94 52.42
C ALA A 586 41.21 29.96 52.11
N VAL A 587 40.67 29.30 53.13
CA VAL A 587 39.53 28.38 52.97
C VAL A 587 38.27 29.15 52.53
N ALA A 588 37.99 30.31 53.11
CA ALA A 588 36.86 31.15 52.72
C ALA A 588 36.96 31.60 51.25
N GLU A 589 38.16 31.93 50.78
CA GLU A 589 38.40 32.31 49.38
C GLU A 589 38.20 31.14 48.41
N GLU A 590 38.64 29.93 48.79
CA GLU A 590 38.41 28.70 48.02
C GLU A 590 36.91 28.34 47.94
N ILE A 591 36.19 28.46 49.07
CA ILE A 591 34.74 28.26 49.09
C ILE A 591 34.05 29.31 48.23
N ASN A 592 34.41 30.58 48.32
CA ASN A 592 33.85 31.64 47.50
C ASN A 592 34.05 31.36 46.00
N ARG A 593 35.23 30.90 45.59
CA ARG A 593 35.50 30.47 44.21
C ARG A 593 34.65 29.26 43.79
N SER A 594 34.39 28.33 44.70
CA SER A 594 33.52 27.18 44.45
C SER A 594 32.05 27.58 44.31
N VAL A 595 31.59 28.53 45.13
CA VAL A 595 30.25 29.11 45.08
C VAL A 595 30.01 29.83 43.75
N LEU A 596 30.99 30.57 43.23
CA LEU A 596 30.90 31.17 41.89
C LEU A 596 30.73 30.11 40.79
N LYS A 597 31.46 28.99 40.84
CA LYS A 597 31.27 27.87 39.90
C LYS A 597 29.88 27.25 40.01
N VAL A 598 29.35 27.08 41.22
CA VAL A 598 27.98 26.60 41.44
C VAL A 598 26.97 27.57 40.82
N ARG A 599 27.19 28.88 40.94
CA ARG A 599 26.35 29.90 40.30
C ARG A 599 26.33 29.75 38.78
N ASP A 600 27.49 29.59 38.14
CA ASP A 600 27.59 29.41 36.69
C ASP A 600 26.85 28.15 36.21
N VAL A 601 27.00 27.03 36.93
CA VAL A 601 26.27 25.78 36.66
C VAL A 601 24.76 25.96 36.85
N THR A 602 24.34 26.74 37.84
CA THR A 602 22.93 27.06 38.10
C THR A 602 22.33 27.88 36.96
N GLU A 603 23.06 28.85 36.41
CA GLU A 603 22.63 29.60 35.21
C GLU A 603 22.51 28.70 33.97
N GLN A 604 23.47 27.80 33.75
CA GLN A 604 23.38 26.80 32.68
C GLN A 604 22.18 25.87 32.84
N ALA A 605 21.90 25.41 34.06
CA ALA A 605 20.74 24.57 34.36
C ALA A 605 19.41 25.30 34.13
N ALA A 606 19.35 26.60 34.39
CA ALA A 606 18.19 27.44 34.09
C ALA A 606 17.94 27.49 32.57
N ALA A 607 18.97 27.77 31.78
CA ALA A 607 18.88 27.82 30.32
C ALA A 607 18.48 26.46 29.72
N ALA A 608 19.07 25.37 30.19
CA ALA A 608 18.72 24.02 29.74
C ALA A 608 17.27 23.64 30.10
N SER A 609 16.76 24.10 31.24
CA SER A 609 15.36 23.92 31.62
C SER A 609 14.42 24.68 30.68
N GLU A 610 14.75 25.92 30.30
CA GLU A 610 13.97 26.68 29.30
C GLU A 610 13.92 26.00 27.94
N GLU A 611 15.05 25.47 27.47
CA GLU A 611 15.11 24.73 26.20
C GLU A 611 14.28 23.44 26.25
N THR A 612 14.34 22.71 27.37
CA THR A 612 13.55 21.49 27.60
C THR A 612 12.05 21.78 27.65
N ALA A 613 11.64 22.91 28.25
CA ALA A 613 10.25 23.35 28.27
C ALA A 613 9.76 23.66 26.85
N ALA A 614 10.54 24.39 26.05
CA ALA A 614 10.20 24.68 24.67
C ALA A 614 10.08 23.40 23.81
N ALA A 615 10.99 22.44 23.98
CA ALA A 615 10.93 21.15 23.31
C ALA A 615 9.68 20.32 23.71
N SER A 616 9.29 20.37 25.00
CA SER A 616 8.09 19.69 25.51
C SER A 616 6.80 20.24 24.89
N VAL A 617 6.73 21.56 24.70
CA VAL A 617 5.62 22.23 23.99
C VAL A 617 5.58 21.79 22.52
N GLN A 618 6.73 21.72 21.84
CA GLN A 618 6.80 21.24 20.46
C GLN A 618 6.38 19.78 20.32
N LEU A 619 6.82 18.90 21.23
CA LEU A 619 6.41 17.49 21.24
C LEU A 619 4.89 17.34 21.43
N THR A 620 4.31 18.12 22.34
CA THR A 620 2.85 18.14 22.55
C THR A 620 2.12 18.53 21.27
N ARG A 621 2.58 19.59 20.60
CA ARG A 621 2.00 20.03 19.33
C ARG A 621 2.13 18.97 18.23
N LEU A 622 3.32 18.38 18.08
CA LEU A 622 3.55 17.33 17.07
C LEU A 622 2.66 16.12 17.32
N SER A 623 2.49 15.71 18.58
CA SER A 623 1.57 14.64 18.95
C SER A 623 0.11 14.95 18.60
N LEU A 624 -0.35 16.18 18.83
CA LEU A 624 -1.70 16.61 18.46
C LEU A 624 -1.88 16.63 16.93
N ASP A 625 -0.90 17.11 16.19
CA ASP A 625 -0.90 17.09 14.72
C ASP A 625 -0.95 15.64 14.20
N LEU A 626 -0.20 14.73 14.82
CA LEU A 626 -0.19 13.32 14.48
C LEU A 626 -1.52 12.64 14.80
N GLN A 627 -2.14 12.96 15.95
CA GLN A 627 -3.50 12.53 16.28
C GLN A 627 -4.53 13.06 15.29
N ALA A 628 -4.41 14.31 14.85
CA ALA A 628 -5.30 14.89 13.84
C ALA A 628 -5.16 14.21 12.47
N LEU A 629 -3.92 13.89 12.06
CA LEU A 629 -3.65 13.14 10.83
C LEU A 629 -4.21 11.72 10.89
N VAL A 630 -4.00 11.01 12.01
CA VAL A 630 -4.57 9.69 12.26
C VAL A 630 -6.10 9.76 12.32
N GLY A 631 -6.67 10.81 12.91
CA GLY A 631 -8.11 11.02 13.01
C GLY A 631 -8.84 11.23 11.67
N LYS A 632 -8.10 11.49 10.57
CA LYS A 632 -8.67 11.49 9.21
C LYS A 632 -9.07 10.07 8.77
N PHE A 633 -8.45 9.04 9.32
CA PHE A 633 -8.78 7.65 9.02
C PHE A 633 -9.95 7.19 9.89
N LYS A 634 -10.97 6.59 9.27
CA LYS A 634 -12.11 5.99 9.95
C LYS A 634 -11.80 4.52 10.18
N LEU A 635 -11.52 4.13 11.42
CA LEU A 635 -11.07 2.79 11.78
C LEU A 635 -12.21 1.79 11.97
#